data_AF-A0A2R4A6X9-F1
#
_entry.id   AF-A0A2R4A6X9-F1
#
_cell.length_a   1.000
_cell.length_b   1.000
_cell.length_c   1.000
_cell.angle_alpha   90.00
_cell.angle_beta   90.00
_cell.angle_gamma   90.00
#
_symmetry.space_group_name_H-M   'P 1'
#
loop_
_entity.id
_entity.type
_entity.pdbx_description
1 polymer ?
#
loop_
_entity_poly.entity_id
_entity_poly.type
_entity_poly.pdbx_seq_one_letter_code
_entity_poly.pdbx_strand_id
1 'polypeptide(L)'
;CCLICSLVALTHSLYEAKACICDGMNFCNCSSRHLTAIPTNLPKQLQRLDMSNNLIQEITDTDLQPYKELEVLLMNNNDIHSISQNAFQSLANLEELDISYNKLTSMLPTWFRHLQNLKQLNLLGNQYTSLGESSLFSALSSLKDLKIGNGNFEAFHRHDFDGVLSLDNLYLNISNLRQYANGTLKTIKPIRHVTITTNIPLLPDILTDLSLSAIVLEMKNMSFTLHGDVESFTALTDTTVKVLMYRECLLTDNSAARLIEIINTYKNVTDFDLLDCTLEGTGQGAPILKDENSSLTTVVIKNLYIPNFYIFSDLSSVYKVVRKIKSVTCVDSKVFLMPCHFSRSFMMMEYLDLSGNILTDLLLQGASCFYDGYGAWPSLKTLNVSRNRLLSLPKVAETLVHVPSLTSIDLSQNSFGGSSSSSCTWPANLKSLNISNCQIRHISDCIPVTLEHLDVSFNNLEEFRLSLPDLKELYISENRLTKLPADAHLPRLNLFIIRENRLIDFFQSDLNFFPNLTGLDGRNNNYFCSCQFVDFVSKNHKLLVGWPHDYVCDSPTSVRDNQIDKANLPLLMCHKTLVVTLTCIILILGITFILALCYYFHIAWYVKMTCAWLKAKRRPLKVLDREICYDAYVSYSERDSEWVENMMLPLLENGDPPFKICFHKRDFVPGKTIIDNIIDAMETSYKTLFILSEHFVQSEWCKYELEFSHFRLFDENNDTAILVILEPIERSTVPKRFAKLRKLMNTKTYLKWPTEEEEQEVFWTNLKEAL
;
A
#
# COMPACT_ATOMS: atom_id res chain seq x y z
N CYS A 1 31.25 21.62 -38.51
CA CYS A 1 29.82 21.33 -38.26
C CYS A 1 29.46 21.24 -36.77
N CYS A 2 30.19 20.52 -35.91
CA CYS A 2 29.80 20.37 -34.49
C CYS A 2 29.76 21.67 -33.65
N LEU A 3 30.62 22.66 -33.92
CA LEU A 3 30.59 23.95 -33.21
C LEU A 3 29.36 24.81 -33.55
N ILE A 4 28.87 24.71 -34.80
CA ILE A 4 27.69 25.47 -35.24
C ILE A 4 26.42 24.84 -34.66
N CYS A 5 26.31 23.51 -34.62
CA CYS A 5 25.18 22.83 -33.97
C CYS A 5 25.11 23.09 -32.45
N SER A 6 26.24 23.22 -31.76
CA SER A 6 26.27 23.52 -30.33
C SER A 6 25.94 24.98 -30.03
N LEU A 7 26.38 25.93 -30.86
CA LEU A 7 25.94 27.33 -30.81
C LEU A 7 24.45 27.49 -31.15
N VAL A 8 23.93 26.75 -32.12
CA VAL A 8 22.50 26.74 -32.45
C VAL A 8 21.67 26.11 -31.33
N ALA A 9 22.14 25.04 -30.69
CA ALA A 9 21.47 24.42 -29.54
C ALA A 9 21.50 25.31 -28.28
N LEU A 10 22.60 26.02 -28.01
CA LEU A 10 22.70 27.00 -26.91
C LEU A 10 21.86 28.25 -27.17
N THR A 11 21.78 28.70 -28.42
CA THR A 11 20.88 29.81 -28.78
C THR A 11 19.41 29.39 -28.75
N HIS A 12 19.06 28.15 -29.15
CA HIS A 12 17.71 27.60 -29.00
C HIS A 12 17.32 27.46 -27.52
N SER A 13 18.21 26.95 -26.67
CA SER A 13 17.90 26.80 -25.24
C SER A 13 17.77 28.14 -24.50
N LEU A 14 18.55 29.16 -24.89
CA LEU A 14 18.40 30.54 -24.40
C LEU A 14 17.15 31.23 -24.94
N TYR A 15 16.68 30.87 -26.14
CA TYR A 15 15.46 31.43 -26.75
C TYR A 15 14.19 30.77 -26.17
N GLU A 16 14.21 29.44 -25.95
CA GLU A 16 13.18 28.72 -25.21
C GLU A 16 13.08 29.16 -23.75
N ALA A 17 14.19 29.57 -23.13
CA ALA A 17 14.20 30.10 -21.77
C ALA A 17 13.40 31.41 -21.61
N LYS A 18 13.23 32.21 -22.68
CA LYS A 18 12.47 33.47 -22.67
C LYS A 18 11.04 33.36 -23.22
N ALA A 19 10.66 32.22 -23.78
CA ALA A 19 9.34 32.03 -24.36
C ALA A 19 8.28 31.80 -23.26
N CYS A 20 7.13 32.49 -23.38
CA CYS A 20 5.98 32.26 -22.52
C CYS A 20 5.29 30.94 -22.87
N ILE A 21 4.76 30.25 -21.85
CA ILE A 21 3.96 29.04 -22.02
C ILE A 21 2.49 29.45 -22.00
N CYS A 22 1.75 29.17 -23.07
CA CYS A 22 0.33 29.50 -23.16
C CYS A 22 -0.52 28.23 -23.30
N ASP A 23 -1.60 28.15 -22.53
CA ASP A 23 -2.61 27.10 -22.64
C ASP A 23 -3.77 27.62 -23.49
N GLY A 24 -3.86 27.12 -24.72
CA GLY A 24 -4.78 27.66 -25.73
C GLY A 24 -4.56 29.15 -25.99
N MET A 25 -5.65 29.93 -25.98
CA MET A 25 -5.64 31.37 -26.29
C MET A 25 -5.92 32.26 -25.07
N ASN A 26 -6.26 31.68 -23.90
CA ASN A 26 -6.87 32.43 -22.79
C ASN A 26 -5.91 32.62 -21.61
N PHE A 27 -4.91 31.74 -21.43
CA PHE A 27 -3.95 31.82 -20.34
C PHE A 27 -2.51 31.75 -20.85
N CYS A 28 -1.67 32.70 -20.42
CA CYS A 28 -0.23 32.67 -20.66
C CYS A 28 0.55 32.85 -19.35
N ASN A 29 1.48 31.93 -19.11
CA ASN A 29 2.47 31.98 -18.05
C ASN A 29 3.85 32.38 -18.61
N CYS A 30 4.25 33.61 -18.31
CA CYS A 30 5.54 34.22 -18.62
C CYS A 30 6.40 34.44 -17.35
N SER A 31 6.06 33.82 -16.22
CA SER A 31 6.75 34.05 -14.95
C SER A 31 8.16 33.47 -14.92
N SER A 32 9.09 34.13 -14.22
CA SER A 32 10.48 33.66 -14.05
C SER A 32 11.25 33.44 -15.36
N ARG A 33 11.04 34.30 -16.36
CA ARG A 33 11.62 34.19 -17.72
C ARG A 33 12.70 35.23 -18.02
N HIS A 34 13.14 35.98 -17.00
CA HIS A 34 14.10 37.09 -17.14
C HIS A 34 13.67 38.11 -18.22
N LEU A 35 12.37 38.35 -18.35
CA LEU A 35 11.83 39.34 -19.28
C LEU A 35 12.16 40.74 -18.79
N THR A 36 12.61 41.61 -19.70
CA THR A 36 12.90 43.02 -19.41
C THR A 36 11.79 43.96 -19.90
N ALA A 37 10.84 43.44 -20.69
CA ALA A 37 9.71 44.16 -21.26
C ALA A 37 8.54 43.20 -21.49
N ILE A 38 7.34 43.76 -21.66
CA ILE A 38 6.12 42.99 -21.94
C ILE A 38 6.22 42.39 -23.36
N PRO A 39 6.00 41.07 -23.55
CA PRO A 39 6.07 40.45 -24.87
C PRO A 39 4.96 40.94 -25.81
N THR A 40 5.32 41.22 -27.07
CA THR A 40 4.38 41.72 -28.10
C THR A 40 3.64 40.64 -28.89
N ASN A 41 4.09 39.39 -28.79
CA ASN A 41 3.62 38.26 -29.62
C ASN A 41 2.62 37.33 -28.90
N LEU A 42 1.91 37.83 -27.89
CA LEU A 42 0.94 37.02 -27.14
C LEU A 42 -0.45 37.03 -27.81
N PRO A 43 -1.30 36.02 -27.56
CA PRO A 43 -2.67 36.00 -28.05
C PRO A 43 -3.47 37.24 -27.59
N LYS A 44 -4.25 37.83 -28.49
CA LYS A 44 -5.05 39.04 -28.17
C LYS A 44 -6.31 38.75 -27.35
N GLN A 45 -6.69 37.48 -27.25
CA GLN A 45 -7.87 36.98 -26.53
C GLN A 45 -7.54 36.52 -25.10
N LEU A 46 -6.37 36.89 -24.59
CA LEU A 46 -5.92 36.50 -23.26
C LEU A 46 -6.86 37.05 -22.18
N GLN A 47 -7.27 36.15 -21.29
CA GLN A 47 -7.99 36.46 -20.06
C GLN A 47 -7.04 36.53 -18.86
N ARG A 48 -5.99 35.71 -18.84
CA ARG A 48 -5.02 35.70 -17.74
C ARG A 48 -3.58 35.72 -18.24
N LEU A 49 -2.81 36.66 -17.72
CA LEU A 49 -1.40 36.84 -18.02
C LEU A 49 -0.59 36.95 -16.74
N ASP A 50 0.34 36.01 -16.56
CA ASP A 50 1.29 36.01 -15.46
C ASP A 50 2.70 36.38 -15.97
N MET A 51 3.20 37.53 -15.57
CA MET A 51 4.55 38.04 -15.86
C MET A 51 5.34 38.28 -14.56
N SER A 52 4.98 37.60 -13.47
CA SER A 52 5.65 37.72 -12.18
C SER A 52 7.12 37.27 -12.19
N ASN A 53 7.92 37.76 -11.26
CA ASN A 53 9.31 37.33 -11.07
C ASN A 53 10.19 37.56 -12.33
N ASN A 54 10.06 38.73 -12.95
CA ASN A 54 10.84 39.13 -14.12
C ASN A 54 11.66 40.39 -13.80
N LEU A 55 12.24 41.02 -14.83
CA LEU A 55 13.08 42.22 -14.75
C LEU A 55 12.46 43.39 -15.51
N ILE A 56 11.12 43.44 -15.60
CA ILE A 56 10.39 44.50 -16.29
C ILE A 56 10.55 45.78 -15.48
N GLN A 57 10.91 46.88 -16.15
CA GLN A 57 11.25 48.15 -15.50
C GLN A 57 10.21 49.25 -15.75
N GLU A 58 9.57 49.23 -16.91
CA GLU A 58 8.62 50.26 -17.33
C GLU A 58 7.42 49.62 -18.04
N ILE A 59 6.25 50.26 -17.91
CA ILE A 59 5.06 49.92 -18.69
C ILE A 59 4.63 51.17 -19.48
N THR A 60 4.59 51.03 -20.80
CA THR A 60 4.21 52.10 -21.74
C THR A 60 2.73 52.03 -22.12
N ASP A 61 2.20 53.11 -22.69
CA ASP A 61 0.79 53.20 -23.13
C ASP A 61 0.43 52.15 -24.21
N THR A 62 1.42 51.58 -24.90
CA THR A 62 1.20 50.61 -26.00
C THR A 62 1.32 49.16 -25.58
N ASP A 63 1.95 48.86 -24.44
CA ASP A 63 2.35 47.48 -24.10
C ASP A 63 1.15 46.56 -23.83
N LEU A 64 0.15 47.06 -23.12
CA LEU A 64 -1.04 46.30 -22.72
C LEU A 64 -2.29 46.61 -23.57
N GLN A 65 -2.19 47.59 -24.47
CA GLN A 65 -3.27 48.02 -25.35
C GLN A 65 -3.93 46.88 -26.16
N PRO A 66 -3.18 45.87 -26.65
CA PRO A 66 -3.78 44.78 -27.44
C PRO A 66 -4.67 43.81 -26.64
N TYR A 67 -4.49 43.71 -25.33
CA TYR A 67 -5.04 42.62 -24.49
C TYR A 67 -6.31 43.04 -23.76
N LYS A 68 -7.35 43.39 -24.52
CA LYS A 68 -8.61 43.98 -24.00
C LYS A 68 -9.46 43.02 -23.17
N GLU A 69 -9.29 41.73 -23.38
CA GLU A 69 -10.06 40.67 -22.70
C GLU A 69 -9.42 40.23 -21.37
N LEU A 70 -8.33 40.87 -20.93
CA LEU A 70 -7.66 40.49 -19.68
C LEU A 70 -8.58 40.70 -18.48
N GLU A 71 -8.74 39.63 -17.70
CA GLU A 71 -9.40 39.56 -16.41
C GLU A 71 -8.36 39.50 -15.27
N VAL A 72 -7.19 38.88 -15.49
CA VAL A 72 -6.15 38.71 -14.47
C VAL A 72 -4.78 39.10 -15.03
N LEU A 73 -4.10 40.04 -14.37
CA LEU A 73 -2.77 40.50 -14.71
C LEU A 73 -1.84 40.48 -13.49
N LEU A 74 -0.85 39.59 -13.52
CA LEU A 74 0.13 39.42 -12.45
C LEU A 74 1.50 39.93 -12.91
N MET A 75 2.04 40.94 -12.23
CA MET A 75 3.33 41.58 -12.53
C MET A 75 4.15 41.81 -11.26
N ASN A 76 3.86 41.05 -10.20
CA ASN A 76 4.56 41.15 -8.93
C ASN A 76 6.02 40.68 -9.01
N ASN A 77 6.86 41.17 -8.11
CA ASN A 77 8.30 40.87 -8.07
C ASN A 77 8.99 41.17 -9.42
N ASN A 78 8.86 42.41 -9.87
CA ASN A 78 9.60 42.95 -11.01
C ASN A 78 10.38 44.20 -10.55
N ASP A 79 11.01 44.91 -11.49
CA ASP A 79 11.74 46.15 -11.23
C ASP A 79 10.95 47.39 -11.71
N ILE A 80 9.61 47.31 -11.76
CA ILE A 80 8.77 48.35 -12.36
C ILE A 80 8.84 49.60 -11.51
N HIS A 81 9.41 50.66 -12.07
CA HIS A 81 9.55 51.96 -11.40
C HIS A 81 8.74 53.07 -12.09
N SER A 82 8.24 52.81 -13.32
CA SER A 82 7.42 53.76 -14.08
C SER A 82 6.28 53.04 -14.81
N ILE A 83 5.07 53.60 -14.73
CA ILE A 83 3.89 53.15 -15.47
C ILE A 83 3.26 54.38 -16.13
N SER A 84 3.11 54.33 -17.45
CA SER A 84 2.56 55.45 -18.24
C SER A 84 1.09 55.72 -17.87
N GLN A 85 0.66 56.96 -18.07
CA GLN A 85 -0.63 57.45 -17.57
C GLN A 85 -1.83 56.62 -18.07
N ASN A 86 -1.75 56.09 -19.30
CA ASN A 86 -2.82 55.35 -19.97
C ASN A 86 -2.51 53.86 -20.16
N ALA A 87 -1.50 53.33 -19.49
CA ALA A 87 -1.05 51.93 -19.64
C ALA A 87 -2.17 50.90 -19.44
N PHE A 88 -3.13 51.17 -18.54
CA PHE A 88 -4.25 50.25 -18.25
C PHE A 88 -5.59 50.70 -18.86
N GLN A 89 -5.59 51.72 -19.73
CA GLN A 89 -6.82 52.33 -20.26
C GLN A 89 -7.74 51.33 -20.98
N SER A 90 -7.17 50.32 -21.65
CA SER A 90 -7.90 49.31 -22.43
C SER A 90 -8.39 48.12 -21.62
N LEU A 91 -8.00 47.98 -20.35
CA LEU A 91 -8.21 46.78 -19.53
C LEU A 91 -9.52 46.83 -18.73
N ALA A 92 -10.63 47.17 -19.37
CA ALA A 92 -11.92 47.38 -18.69
C ALA A 92 -12.51 46.10 -18.05
N ASN A 93 -12.09 44.92 -18.51
CA ASN A 93 -12.52 43.62 -17.99
C ASN A 93 -11.66 43.11 -16.83
N LEU A 94 -10.62 43.85 -16.43
CA LEU A 94 -9.67 43.40 -15.43
C LEU A 94 -10.35 43.26 -14.06
N GLU A 95 -10.24 42.08 -13.47
CA GLU A 95 -10.75 41.70 -12.17
C GLU A 95 -9.64 41.59 -11.11
N GLU A 96 -8.42 41.21 -11.49
CA GLU A 96 -7.28 41.06 -10.60
C GLU A 96 -6.03 41.72 -11.17
N LEU A 97 -5.43 42.61 -10.38
CA LEU A 97 -4.16 43.28 -10.69
C LEU A 97 -3.19 43.15 -9.51
N ASP A 98 -2.08 42.47 -9.76
CA ASP A 98 -0.96 42.40 -8.82
C ASP A 98 0.28 43.09 -9.39
N ILE A 99 0.62 44.25 -8.80
CA ILE A 99 1.86 45.00 -9.09
C ILE A 99 2.70 45.15 -7.82
N SER A 100 2.55 44.24 -6.86
CA SER A 100 3.29 44.25 -5.61
C SER A 100 4.78 43.92 -5.78
N TYR A 101 5.59 44.33 -4.80
CA TYR A 101 7.04 44.11 -4.77
C TYR A 101 7.72 44.60 -6.07
N ASN A 102 7.42 45.85 -6.43
CA ASN A 102 8.04 46.59 -7.52
C ASN A 102 8.75 47.84 -6.94
N LYS A 103 9.13 48.80 -7.78
CA LYS A 103 9.89 50.01 -7.40
C LYS A 103 9.08 51.30 -7.60
N LEU A 104 7.75 51.23 -7.56
CA LEU A 104 6.89 52.41 -7.74
C LEU A 104 7.01 53.36 -6.55
N THR A 105 7.40 54.61 -6.82
CA THR A 105 7.55 55.67 -5.80
C THR A 105 6.32 56.55 -5.65
N SER A 106 5.43 56.54 -6.64
CA SER A 106 4.16 57.27 -6.65
C SER A 106 3.11 56.50 -7.44
N MET A 107 1.85 56.83 -7.20
CA MET A 107 0.69 56.17 -7.79
C MET A 107 -0.17 57.22 -8.48
N LEU A 108 -0.64 56.95 -9.70
CA LEU A 108 -1.50 57.87 -10.44
C LEU A 108 -2.95 57.37 -10.44
N PRO A 109 -3.94 58.21 -10.10
CA PRO A 109 -5.36 57.83 -10.16
C PRO A 109 -5.81 57.38 -11.57
N THR A 110 -5.13 57.86 -12.61
CA THR A 110 -5.45 57.54 -14.01
C THR A 110 -5.26 56.06 -14.34
N TRP A 111 -4.37 55.36 -13.63
CA TRP A 111 -4.15 53.92 -13.80
C TRP A 111 -5.42 53.11 -13.50
N PHE A 112 -6.21 53.54 -12.52
CA PHE A 112 -7.38 52.80 -12.03
C PHE A 112 -8.71 53.31 -12.59
N ARG A 113 -8.71 54.46 -13.28
CA ARG A 113 -9.92 55.16 -13.75
C ARG A 113 -10.87 54.29 -14.58
N HIS A 114 -10.33 53.34 -15.35
CA HIS A 114 -11.10 52.50 -16.28
C HIS A 114 -11.34 51.07 -15.75
N LEU A 115 -10.85 50.73 -14.56
CA LEU A 115 -10.85 49.37 -14.02
C LEU A 115 -12.07 49.11 -13.10
N GLN A 116 -13.29 49.39 -13.58
CA GLN A 116 -14.51 49.31 -12.77
C GLN A 116 -14.87 47.88 -12.32
N ASN A 117 -14.38 46.87 -13.03
CA ASN A 117 -14.58 45.46 -12.72
C ASN A 117 -13.52 44.89 -11.77
N LEU A 118 -12.53 45.69 -11.37
CA LEU A 118 -11.44 45.23 -10.52
C LEU A 118 -11.97 44.82 -9.15
N LYS A 119 -11.72 43.56 -8.79
CA LYS A 119 -12.10 42.93 -7.51
C LYS A 119 -10.90 42.82 -6.59
N GLN A 120 -9.72 42.57 -7.13
CA GLN A 120 -8.50 42.36 -6.35
C GLN A 120 -7.37 43.29 -6.80
N LEU A 121 -6.80 44.02 -5.85
CA LEU A 121 -5.70 44.95 -6.09
C LEU A 121 -4.59 44.76 -5.05
N ASN A 122 -3.40 44.42 -5.50
CA ASN A 122 -2.22 44.27 -4.65
C ASN A 122 -1.11 45.26 -5.05
N LEU A 123 -0.79 46.13 -4.09
CA LEU A 123 0.16 47.24 -4.22
C LEU A 123 1.29 47.16 -3.20
N LEU A 124 1.38 46.06 -2.46
CA LEU A 124 2.34 45.89 -1.37
C LEU A 124 3.79 46.04 -1.83
N GLY A 125 4.69 46.42 -0.94
CA GLY A 125 6.14 46.27 -1.16
C GLY A 125 6.74 47.15 -2.26
N ASN A 126 6.01 48.16 -2.71
CA ASN A 126 6.54 49.25 -3.53
C ASN A 126 7.23 50.31 -2.64
N GLN A 127 7.57 51.48 -3.19
CA GLN A 127 8.38 52.52 -2.52
C GLN A 127 7.63 53.85 -2.35
N TYR A 128 6.29 53.85 -2.43
CA TYR A 128 5.47 55.04 -2.21
C TYR A 128 5.35 55.37 -0.71
N THR A 129 5.38 56.66 -0.37
CA THR A 129 5.26 57.13 1.02
C THR A 129 3.82 57.44 1.44
N SER A 130 2.91 57.63 0.48
CA SER A 130 1.47 57.80 0.68
C SER A 130 0.71 57.31 -0.56
N LEU A 131 -0.62 57.33 -0.52
CA LEU A 131 -1.47 57.04 -1.67
C LEU A 131 -1.66 58.25 -2.62
N GLY A 132 -0.95 59.35 -2.38
CA GLY A 132 -1.01 60.57 -3.19
C GLY A 132 -2.07 61.59 -2.72
N GLU A 133 -2.15 62.72 -3.43
CA GLU A 133 -3.01 63.85 -3.05
C GLU A 133 -4.49 63.68 -3.40
N SER A 134 -4.84 62.63 -4.16
CA SER A 134 -6.20 62.40 -4.65
C SER A 134 -6.58 60.93 -4.54
N SER A 135 -7.89 60.63 -4.48
CA SER A 135 -8.38 59.26 -4.32
C SER A 135 -8.00 58.37 -5.51
N LEU A 136 -7.19 57.35 -5.24
CA LEU A 136 -6.79 56.34 -6.22
C LEU A 136 -7.92 55.37 -6.58
N PHE A 137 -8.82 55.10 -5.62
CA PHE A 137 -9.77 54.00 -5.71
C PHE A 137 -11.20 54.43 -6.06
N SER A 138 -11.41 55.73 -6.33
CA SER A 138 -12.73 56.31 -6.60
C SER A 138 -13.54 55.62 -7.72
N ALA A 139 -12.87 55.03 -8.71
CA ALA A 139 -13.50 54.32 -9.83
C ALA A 139 -13.69 52.80 -9.58
N LEU A 140 -13.11 52.24 -8.51
CA LEU A 140 -13.04 50.79 -8.25
C LEU A 140 -14.26 50.29 -7.46
N SER A 141 -15.46 50.43 -8.02
CA SER A 141 -16.72 50.11 -7.33
C SER A 141 -16.91 48.63 -7.00
N SER A 142 -16.20 47.74 -7.69
CA SER A 142 -16.28 46.29 -7.53
C SER A 142 -15.22 45.71 -6.60
N LEU A 143 -14.35 46.55 -6.01
CA LEU A 143 -13.21 46.10 -5.22
C LEU A 143 -13.65 45.30 -3.99
N LYS A 144 -12.98 44.17 -3.75
CA LYS A 144 -13.21 43.25 -2.64
C LYS A 144 -11.94 43.00 -1.84
N ASP A 145 -10.81 42.89 -2.51
CA ASP A 145 -9.53 42.60 -1.88
C ASP A 145 -8.52 43.70 -2.17
N LEU A 146 -8.04 44.36 -1.13
CA LEU A 146 -7.09 45.46 -1.24
C LEU A 146 -5.89 45.22 -0.33
N LYS A 147 -4.70 45.21 -0.91
CA LYS A 147 -3.43 45.09 -0.17
C LYS A 147 -2.54 46.28 -0.46
N ILE A 148 -2.20 47.03 0.58
CA ILE A 148 -1.41 48.26 0.47
C ILE A 148 -0.38 48.37 1.60
N GLY A 149 0.60 49.23 1.36
CA GLY A 149 1.64 49.55 2.32
C GLY A 149 2.99 48.92 1.97
N ASN A 150 4.01 49.43 2.64
CA ASN A 150 5.40 49.05 2.45
C ASN A 150 6.23 49.61 3.62
N GLY A 151 7.53 49.34 3.62
CA GLY A 151 8.45 49.81 4.66
C GLY A 151 8.67 51.32 4.70
N ASN A 152 8.22 52.10 3.73
CA ASN A 152 8.36 53.56 3.64
C ASN A 152 7.01 54.29 3.69
N PHE A 153 5.89 53.60 3.93
CA PHE A 153 4.57 54.23 3.97
C PHE A 153 4.40 55.07 5.25
N GLU A 154 4.23 56.38 5.12
CA GLU A 154 4.28 57.34 6.22
C GLU A 154 2.94 57.99 6.56
N ALA A 155 1.99 58.12 5.62
CA ALA A 155 0.79 58.91 5.86
C ALA A 155 -0.48 58.37 5.20
N PHE A 156 -1.58 58.38 5.97
CA PHE A 156 -2.94 58.25 5.50
C PHE A 156 -3.71 59.57 5.57
N HIS A 157 -4.48 59.86 4.53
CA HIS A 157 -5.37 61.01 4.42
C HIS A 157 -6.82 60.56 4.29
N ARG A 158 -7.76 61.45 4.62
CA ARG A 158 -9.20 61.12 4.65
C ARG A 158 -9.75 60.64 3.31
N HIS A 159 -9.20 61.12 2.19
CA HIS A 159 -9.68 60.81 0.84
C HIS A 159 -9.12 59.49 0.28
N ASP A 160 -8.17 58.85 0.97
CA ASP A 160 -7.39 57.73 0.43
C ASP A 160 -8.26 56.52 0.01
N PHE A 161 -9.40 56.32 0.67
CA PHE A 161 -10.35 55.23 0.38
C PHE A 161 -11.69 55.70 -0.19
N ASP A 162 -11.79 56.95 -0.66
CA ASP A 162 -13.03 57.43 -1.28
C ASP A 162 -13.41 56.55 -2.48
N GLY A 163 -14.68 56.15 -2.54
CA GLY A 163 -15.23 55.22 -3.55
C GLY A 163 -15.20 53.75 -3.17
N VAL A 164 -14.44 53.36 -2.14
CA VAL A 164 -14.43 51.98 -1.62
C VAL A 164 -15.56 51.80 -0.60
N LEU A 165 -16.63 51.11 -1.00
CA LEU A 165 -17.84 50.96 -0.17
C LEU A 165 -17.76 49.81 0.83
N SER A 166 -17.19 48.69 0.42
CA SER A 166 -17.10 47.45 1.22
C SER A 166 -15.90 46.63 0.76
N LEU A 167 -15.27 45.88 1.66
CA LEU A 167 -14.19 44.97 1.32
C LEU A 167 -14.42 43.59 1.95
N ASP A 168 -13.99 42.55 1.25
CA ASP A 168 -13.86 41.22 1.83
C ASP A 168 -12.53 41.16 2.61
N ASN A 169 -11.41 41.52 2.00
CA ASN A 169 -10.11 41.53 2.67
C ASN A 169 -9.37 42.87 2.51
N LEU A 170 -8.88 43.41 3.62
CA LEU A 170 -8.01 44.58 3.66
C LEU A 170 -6.70 44.23 4.36
N TYR A 171 -5.58 44.32 3.65
CA TYR A 171 -4.25 44.10 4.21
C TYR A 171 -3.44 45.40 4.22
N LEU A 172 -3.00 45.81 5.40
CA LEU A 172 -2.25 47.04 5.64
C LEU A 172 -0.88 46.71 6.23
N ASN A 173 0.20 46.96 5.47
CA ASN A 173 1.57 46.92 5.97
C ASN A 173 2.15 48.33 6.10
N ILE A 174 1.95 48.95 7.26
CA ILE A 174 2.15 50.37 7.54
C ILE A 174 3.02 50.58 8.78
N SER A 175 4.07 49.75 8.91
CA SER A 175 4.96 49.75 10.08
C SER A 175 5.64 51.10 10.38
N ASN A 176 5.82 51.95 9.36
CA ASN A 176 6.46 53.26 9.47
C ASN A 176 5.49 54.44 9.37
N LEU A 177 4.20 54.21 9.64
CA LEU A 177 3.19 55.25 9.64
C LEU A 177 3.51 56.35 10.67
N ARG A 178 3.51 57.61 10.24
CA ARG A 178 3.74 58.79 11.08
C ARG A 178 2.49 59.64 11.26
N GLN A 179 1.60 59.61 10.28
CA GLN A 179 0.37 60.40 10.28
C GLN A 179 -0.82 59.53 9.85
N TYR A 180 -1.87 59.54 10.67
CA TYR A 180 -3.15 58.94 10.36
C TYR A 180 -4.25 59.98 10.48
N ALA A 181 -5.07 60.14 9.45
CA ALA A 181 -6.23 61.03 9.52
C ALA A 181 -7.46 60.27 10.00
N ASN A 182 -8.01 60.65 11.17
CA ASN A 182 -9.18 59.98 11.73
C ASN A 182 -10.38 60.05 10.77
N GLY A 183 -11.07 58.92 10.61
CA GLY A 183 -12.15 58.70 9.67
C GLY A 183 -11.73 58.05 8.35
N THR A 184 -10.44 57.83 8.10
CA THR A 184 -9.92 57.28 6.83
C THR A 184 -10.51 55.91 6.50
N LEU A 185 -10.59 55.00 7.48
CA LEU A 185 -11.13 53.64 7.28
C LEU A 185 -12.62 53.51 7.63
N LYS A 186 -13.21 54.56 8.24
CA LYS A 186 -14.58 54.54 8.75
C LYS A 186 -15.64 54.47 7.63
N THR A 187 -15.29 54.94 6.44
CA THR A 187 -16.18 54.97 5.26
C THR A 187 -16.41 53.58 4.67
N ILE A 188 -15.47 52.66 4.84
CA ILE A 188 -15.54 51.30 4.29
C ILE A 188 -16.33 50.42 5.26
N LYS A 189 -17.55 50.01 4.90
CA LYS A 189 -18.38 49.18 5.79
C LYS A 189 -19.36 48.30 5.02
N PRO A 190 -19.35 46.96 5.24
CA PRO A 190 -18.48 46.20 6.14
C PRO A 190 -17.10 45.86 5.54
N ILE A 191 -16.15 45.47 6.39
CA ILE A 191 -14.91 44.79 6.02
C ILE A 191 -14.89 43.40 6.67
N ARG A 192 -14.79 42.32 5.88
CA ARG A 192 -14.84 40.96 6.48
C ARG A 192 -13.58 40.60 7.25
N HIS A 193 -12.40 40.85 6.68
CA HIS A 193 -11.11 40.57 7.32
C HIS A 193 -10.15 41.74 7.15
N VAL A 194 -9.60 42.25 8.24
CA VAL A 194 -8.56 43.26 8.24
C VAL A 194 -7.29 42.70 8.85
N THR A 195 -6.19 42.70 8.10
CA THR A 195 -4.85 42.37 8.60
C THR A 195 -4.02 43.64 8.68
N ILE A 196 -3.41 43.91 9.83
CA ILE A 196 -2.66 45.16 10.08
C ILE A 196 -1.30 44.83 10.66
N THR A 197 -0.27 45.42 10.06
CA THR A 197 1.05 45.59 10.65
C THR A 197 1.31 47.09 10.73
N THR A 198 1.42 47.63 11.94
CA THR A 198 1.59 49.08 12.18
C THR A 198 2.47 49.32 13.40
N ASN A 199 2.82 50.58 13.66
CA ASN A 199 3.35 50.99 14.95
C ASN A 199 2.24 51.20 16.00
N ILE A 200 2.58 51.02 17.26
CA ILE A 200 1.65 51.11 18.40
C ILE A 200 1.02 52.52 18.57
N PRO A 201 1.75 53.65 18.43
CA PRO A 201 1.19 54.96 18.76
C PRO A 201 -0.05 55.38 17.95
N LEU A 202 -0.17 54.92 16.69
CA LEU A 202 -1.30 55.25 15.81
C LEU A 202 -2.38 54.16 15.78
N LEU A 203 -2.14 53.03 16.43
CA LEU A 203 -3.09 51.93 16.52
C LEU A 203 -4.46 52.34 17.13
N PRO A 204 -4.55 53.19 18.18
CA PRO A 204 -5.85 53.59 18.74
C PRO A 204 -6.79 54.24 17.72
N ASP A 205 -6.28 55.14 16.88
CA ASP A 205 -7.09 55.84 15.89
C ASP A 205 -7.57 54.89 14.79
N ILE A 206 -6.70 53.99 14.34
CA ILE A 206 -7.01 52.95 13.35
C ILE A 206 -8.09 51.99 13.90
N LEU A 207 -7.92 51.49 15.13
CA LEU A 207 -8.88 50.59 15.77
C LEU A 207 -10.23 51.26 16.00
N THR A 208 -10.24 52.56 16.31
CA THR A 208 -11.47 53.33 16.46
C THR A 208 -12.28 53.35 15.16
N ASP A 209 -11.63 53.59 14.02
CA ASP A 209 -12.29 53.58 12.71
C ASP A 209 -12.80 52.18 12.31
N LEU A 210 -12.06 51.13 12.69
CA LEU A 210 -12.39 49.74 12.35
C LEU A 210 -13.40 49.07 13.28
N SER A 211 -13.57 49.58 14.50
CA SER A 211 -14.42 49.00 15.56
C SER A 211 -15.85 48.68 15.12
N LEU A 212 -16.41 49.43 14.15
CA LEU A 212 -17.78 49.25 13.68
C LEU A 212 -17.89 48.77 12.23
N SER A 213 -16.76 48.51 11.56
CA SER A 213 -16.73 48.06 10.17
C SER A 213 -16.15 46.66 10.00
N ALA A 214 -15.16 46.28 10.83
CA ALA A 214 -14.49 44.99 10.75
C ALA A 214 -15.27 43.85 11.42
N ILE A 215 -15.19 42.65 10.84
CA ILE A 215 -15.69 41.39 11.43
C ILE A 215 -14.53 40.58 12.03
N VAL A 216 -13.45 40.40 11.28
CA VAL A 216 -12.20 39.75 11.72
C VAL A 216 -11.09 40.80 11.72
N LEU A 217 -10.35 40.88 12.82
CA LEU A 217 -9.23 41.81 12.97
C LEU A 217 -7.96 41.02 13.34
N GLU A 218 -6.95 41.07 12.49
CA GLU A 218 -5.68 40.35 12.63
C GLU A 218 -4.52 41.33 12.78
N MET A 219 -3.84 41.27 13.94
CA MET A 219 -2.58 41.95 14.17
C MET A 219 -1.45 41.04 13.72
N LYS A 220 -0.61 41.48 12.78
CA LYS A 220 0.47 40.66 12.23
C LYS A 220 1.83 41.29 12.45
N ASN A 221 2.80 40.50 12.91
CA ASN A 221 4.20 40.89 13.08
C ASN A 221 4.36 42.18 13.91
N MET A 222 3.62 42.25 15.02
CA MET A 222 3.65 43.38 15.95
C MET A 222 4.25 42.95 17.29
N SER A 223 4.91 43.89 17.96
CA SER A 223 5.55 43.66 19.25
C SER A 223 4.85 44.50 20.32
N PHE A 224 4.16 43.84 21.24
CA PHE A 224 3.48 44.43 22.40
C PHE A 224 4.27 44.04 23.66
N THR A 225 5.23 44.88 24.05
CA THR A 225 6.16 44.53 25.14
C THR A 225 5.83 45.24 26.45
N LEU A 226 5.21 46.41 26.37
CA LEU A 226 4.82 47.22 27.51
C LEU A 226 3.33 47.09 27.81
N HIS A 227 2.96 47.32 29.06
CA HIS A 227 1.57 47.35 29.50
C HIS A 227 0.71 48.34 28.68
N GLY A 228 1.27 49.50 28.34
CA GLY A 228 0.57 50.53 27.57
C GLY A 228 0.30 50.17 26.11
N ASP A 229 1.05 49.21 25.54
CA ASP A 229 1.00 48.90 24.10
C ASP A 229 -0.34 48.32 23.67
N VAL A 230 -1.06 47.71 24.62
CA VAL A 230 -2.36 47.06 24.38
C VAL A 230 -3.55 47.92 24.79
N GLU A 231 -3.33 49.12 25.34
CA GLU A 231 -4.44 50.02 25.72
C GLU A 231 -5.29 50.45 24.51
N SER A 232 -4.71 50.46 23.32
CA SER A 232 -5.41 50.74 22.06
C SER A 232 -6.61 49.83 21.83
N PHE A 233 -6.57 48.60 22.35
CA PHE A 233 -7.63 47.62 22.17
C PHE A 233 -8.89 47.92 22.99
N THR A 234 -8.83 48.84 23.97
CA THR A 234 -10.03 49.32 24.68
C THR A 234 -11.07 49.94 23.72
N ALA A 235 -10.64 50.46 22.57
CA ALA A 235 -11.50 50.93 21.49
C ALA A 235 -12.46 49.85 20.95
N LEU A 236 -12.19 48.56 21.20
CA LEU A 236 -13.00 47.42 20.76
C LEU A 236 -14.06 46.99 21.78
N THR A 237 -14.28 47.73 22.87
CA THR A 237 -15.23 47.32 23.93
C THR A 237 -16.67 47.19 23.39
N ASP A 238 -17.12 48.16 22.60
CA ASP A 238 -18.42 48.19 21.91
C ASP A 238 -18.23 48.06 20.39
N THR A 239 -17.66 46.92 19.97
CA THR A 239 -17.26 46.61 18.58
C THR A 239 -18.23 45.71 17.84
N THR A 240 -18.17 45.68 16.49
CA THR A 240 -18.77 44.62 15.66
C THR A 240 -17.83 43.45 15.37
N VAL A 241 -16.56 43.58 15.75
CA VAL A 241 -15.54 42.54 15.60
C VAL A 241 -15.98 41.30 16.39
N LYS A 242 -15.92 40.14 15.71
CA LYS A 242 -16.21 38.83 16.29
C LYS A 242 -14.94 38.05 16.61
N VAL A 243 -13.92 38.20 15.76
CA VAL A 243 -12.68 37.43 15.86
C VAL A 243 -11.49 38.38 15.94
N LEU A 244 -10.69 38.21 16.99
CA LEU A 244 -9.44 38.95 17.18
C LEU A 244 -8.27 37.97 17.08
N MET A 245 -7.39 38.19 16.11
CA MET A 245 -6.26 37.32 15.82
C MET A 245 -4.93 38.06 16.00
N TYR A 246 -3.93 37.36 16.51
CA TYR A 246 -2.53 37.80 16.53
C TYR A 246 -1.69 36.74 15.81
N ARG A 247 -0.90 37.18 14.83
CA ARG A 247 -0.01 36.32 14.06
C ARG A 247 1.41 36.83 14.10
N GLU A 248 2.37 35.96 14.39
CA GLU A 248 3.80 36.32 14.43
C GLU A 248 4.07 37.49 15.40
N CYS A 249 3.25 37.64 16.45
CA CYS A 249 3.36 38.75 17.39
C CYS A 249 4.23 38.37 18.60
N LEU A 250 4.92 39.36 19.16
CA LEU A 250 5.63 39.25 20.42
C LEU A 250 4.80 39.90 21.52
N LEU A 251 4.50 39.16 22.59
CA LEU A 251 3.85 39.66 23.80
C LEU A 251 4.76 39.41 25.01
N THR A 252 4.66 40.25 26.03
CA THR A 252 5.17 39.95 27.39
C THR A 252 4.03 39.49 28.30
N ASP A 253 4.34 38.76 29.36
CA ASP A 253 3.39 38.41 30.42
C ASP A 253 2.60 39.62 30.98
N ASN A 254 3.25 40.78 31.12
CA ASN A 254 2.62 42.03 31.55
C ASN A 254 1.61 42.57 30.51
N SER A 255 2.02 42.68 29.25
CA SER A 255 1.11 43.13 28.17
C SER A 255 -0.04 42.14 27.94
N ALA A 256 0.21 40.83 28.04
CA ALA A 256 -0.79 39.79 27.88
C ALA A 256 -1.80 39.81 29.03
N ALA A 257 -1.37 39.99 30.28
CA ALA A 257 -2.26 40.15 31.42
C ALA A 257 -3.24 41.32 31.19
N ARG A 258 -2.72 42.47 30.77
CA ARG A 258 -3.55 43.65 30.46
C ARG A 258 -4.48 43.42 29.28
N LEU A 259 -4.01 42.75 28.23
CA LEU A 259 -4.84 42.42 27.07
C LEU A 259 -6.01 41.50 27.46
N ILE A 260 -5.77 40.50 28.32
CA ILE A 260 -6.83 39.61 28.83
C ILE A 260 -7.86 40.40 29.64
N GLU A 261 -7.43 41.37 30.46
CA GLU A 261 -8.36 42.26 31.17
C GLU A 261 -9.27 43.03 30.20
N ILE A 262 -8.71 43.58 29.13
CA ILE A 262 -9.47 44.31 28.10
C ILE A 262 -10.43 43.37 27.38
N ILE A 263 -9.96 42.21 26.91
CA ILE A 263 -10.79 41.22 26.19
C ILE A 263 -11.95 40.72 27.07
N ASN A 264 -11.74 40.61 28.38
CA ASN A 264 -12.78 40.19 29.31
C ASN A 264 -13.96 41.19 29.39
N THR A 265 -13.78 42.43 28.91
CA THR A 265 -14.85 43.43 28.81
C THR A 265 -15.65 43.37 27.50
N TYR A 266 -15.20 42.59 26.52
CA TYR A 266 -15.82 42.56 25.20
C TYR A 266 -17.17 41.83 25.20
N LYS A 267 -18.17 42.51 24.62
CA LYS A 267 -19.54 42.00 24.51
C LYS A 267 -19.82 41.18 23.26
N ASN A 268 -19.03 41.38 22.20
CA ASN A 268 -19.28 40.79 20.87
C ASN A 268 -18.15 39.91 20.32
N VAL A 269 -16.93 39.97 20.90
CA VAL A 269 -15.79 39.16 20.45
C VAL A 269 -15.93 37.75 21.01
N THR A 270 -16.14 36.79 20.13
CA THR A 270 -16.40 35.38 20.46
C THR A 270 -15.16 34.50 20.35
N ASP A 271 -14.19 34.89 19.51
CA ASP A 271 -13.02 34.08 19.16
C ASP A 271 -11.73 34.90 19.31
N PHE A 272 -10.73 34.29 19.96
CA PHE A 272 -9.41 34.89 20.18
C PHE A 272 -8.30 33.92 19.76
N ASP A 273 -7.47 34.35 18.81
CA ASP A 273 -6.46 33.50 18.18
C ASP A 273 -5.04 34.05 18.37
N LEU A 274 -4.12 33.18 18.77
CA LEU A 274 -2.68 33.42 18.83
C LEU A 274 -1.96 32.41 17.93
N LEU A 275 -1.34 32.88 16.86
CA LEU A 275 -0.75 32.04 15.81
C LEU A 275 0.73 32.40 15.63
N ASP A 276 1.63 31.45 15.85
CA ASP A 276 3.08 31.65 15.66
C ASP A 276 3.65 32.81 16.51
N CYS A 277 3.01 33.08 17.66
CA CYS A 277 3.40 34.17 18.55
C CYS A 277 4.50 33.74 19.53
N THR A 278 5.21 34.73 20.09
CA THR A 278 6.13 34.55 21.22
C THR A 278 5.56 35.24 22.46
N LEU A 279 5.57 34.57 23.61
CA LEU A 279 5.18 35.14 24.90
C LEU A 279 6.37 35.11 25.87
N GLU A 280 6.93 36.28 26.17
CA GLU A 280 8.09 36.46 27.05
C GLU A 280 7.69 36.71 28.50
N GLY A 281 8.29 35.96 29.42
CA GLY A 281 8.11 36.18 30.86
C GLY A 281 9.03 37.29 31.37
N THR A 282 8.47 38.31 32.01
CA THR A 282 9.21 39.39 32.70
C THR A 282 9.15 39.27 34.21
N GLY A 283 8.22 38.47 34.75
CA GLY A 283 7.98 38.29 36.17
C GLY A 283 7.15 39.40 36.81
N GLN A 284 6.64 40.31 35.98
CA GLN A 284 5.81 41.44 36.41
C GLN A 284 4.32 41.25 36.02
N GLY A 285 4.00 40.26 35.20
CA GLY A 285 2.65 39.99 34.71
C GLY A 285 1.81 39.13 35.67
N ALA A 286 1.22 39.75 36.69
CA ALA A 286 0.21 39.11 37.55
C ALA A 286 -1.18 39.68 37.22
N PRO A 287 -2.02 38.99 36.43
CA PRO A 287 -3.33 39.52 36.08
C PRO A 287 -4.22 39.59 37.33
N ILE A 288 -4.81 40.74 37.66
CA ILE A 288 -5.88 40.82 38.66
C ILE A 288 -7.21 40.83 37.91
N LEU A 289 -7.61 39.65 37.44
CA LEU A 289 -8.79 39.49 36.62
C LEU A 289 -10.06 39.47 37.50
N LYS A 290 -10.97 40.41 37.23
CA LYS A 290 -12.34 40.40 37.73
C LYS A 290 -13.19 39.42 36.90
N ASP A 291 -14.19 38.83 37.52
CA ASP A 291 -15.16 37.97 36.83
C ASP A 291 -16.16 38.87 36.09
N GLU A 292 -15.82 39.24 34.85
CA GLU A 292 -16.65 40.08 33.98
C GLU A 292 -17.46 39.20 33.00
N ASN A 293 -18.51 39.80 32.42
CA ASN A 293 -19.41 39.06 31.54
C ASN A 293 -18.91 39.01 30.08
N SER A 294 -17.71 38.44 29.87
CA SER A 294 -17.14 38.26 28.53
C SER A 294 -18.01 37.34 27.66
N SER A 295 -18.04 37.65 26.36
CA SER A 295 -18.67 36.87 25.29
C SER A 295 -17.73 35.83 24.64
N LEU A 296 -16.47 35.78 25.09
CA LEU A 296 -15.46 34.88 24.53
C LEU A 296 -15.82 33.41 24.77
N THR A 297 -15.93 32.65 23.68
CA THR A 297 -16.27 31.22 23.70
C THR A 297 -15.17 30.34 23.13
N THR A 298 -14.32 30.87 22.26
CA THR A 298 -13.29 30.11 21.55
C THR A 298 -11.92 30.74 21.78
N VAL A 299 -10.93 29.91 22.12
CA VAL A 299 -9.53 30.32 22.19
C VAL A 299 -8.68 29.37 21.36
N VAL A 300 -7.91 29.92 20.42
CA VAL A 300 -7.00 29.17 19.56
C VAL A 300 -5.58 29.64 19.79
N ILE A 301 -4.69 28.71 20.12
CA ILE A 301 -3.27 28.93 20.31
C ILE A 301 -2.54 27.91 19.45
N LYS A 302 -1.73 28.36 18.51
CA LYS A 302 -0.95 27.49 17.62
C LYS A 302 0.50 27.93 17.62
N ASN A 303 1.41 26.99 17.84
CA ASN A 303 2.85 27.22 17.78
C ASN A 303 3.29 28.40 18.66
N LEU A 304 2.76 28.49 19.88
CA LEU A 304 3.14 29.54 20.84
C LEU A 304 4.53 29.20 21.42
N TYR A 305 5.47 30.12 21.25
CA TYR A 305 6.80 30.00 21.83
C TYR A 305 6.91 30.74 23.16
N ILE A 306 7.26 30.02 24.22
CA ILE A 306 7.53 30.60 25.54
C ILE A 306 8.98 30.27 25.91
N PRO A 307 9.92 31.24 25.85
CA PRO A 307 11.33 30.97 26.12
C PRO A 307 11.59 30.49 27.55
N ASN A 308 11.06 31.22 28.54
CA ASN A 308 11.36 31.04 29.97
C ASN A 308 10.08 31.02 30.81
N PHE A 309 9.33 29.92 30.76
CA PHE A 309 8.04 29.79 31.47
C PHE A 309 8.14 29.96 33.00
N TYR A 310 9.28 29.62 33.61
CA TYR A 310 9.49 29.73 35.06
C TYR A 310 9.57 31.18 35.58
N ILE A 311 9.67 32.18 34.69
CA ILE A 311 9.72 33.60 35.07
C ILE A 311 8.31 34.15 35.35
N PHE A 312 7.26 33.51 34.83
CA PHE A 312 5.88 33.98 34.99
C PHE A 312 5.47 33.92 36.47
N SER A 313 4.82 34.98 36.94
CA SER A 313 4.19 34.98 38.26
C SER A 313 2.97 34.05 38.31
N ASP A 314 2.35 33.91 39.48
CA ASP A 314 1.16 33.07 39.66
C ASP A 314 0.04 33.41 38.64
N LEU A 315 -0.34 32.42 37.83
CA LEU A 315 -1.34 32.52 36.77
C LEU A 315 -2.74 32.09 37.25
N SER A 316 -2.95 31.89 38.55
CA SER A 316 -4.22 31.44 39.14
C SER A 316 -5.42 32.32 38.79
N SER A 317 -5.22 33.60 38.49
CA SER A 317 -6.28 34.53 38.12
C SER A 317 -6.97 34.19 36.80
N VAL A 318 -6.25 33.55 35.86
CA VAL A 318 -6.78 33.10 34.56
C VAL A 318 -7.93 32.10 34.75
N TYR A 319 -7.96 31.38 35.87
CA TYR A 319 -8.95 30.34 36.16
C TYR A 319 -10.38 30.90 36.21
N LYS A 320 -10.54 32.20 36.51
CA LYS A 320 -11.86 32.85 36.53
C LYS A 320 -12.38 33.12 35.12
N VAL A 321 -11.51 33.48 34.19
CA VAL A 321 -11.87 33.90 32.83
C VAL A 321 -12.30 32.70 31.97
N VAL A 322 -11.74 31.52 32.20
CA VAL A 322 -11.97 30.36 31.33
C VAL A 322 -13.31 29.66 31.53
N ARG A 323 -14.13 30.07 32.51
CA ARG A 323 -15.36 29.38 32.90
C ARG A 323 -16.39 29.24 31.77
N LYS A 324 -16.47 30.25 30.89
CA LYS A 324 -17.44 30.32 29.78
C LYS A 324 -16.89 29.83 28.44
N ILE A 325 -15.59 29.53 28.38
CA ILE A 325 -14.95 29.06 27.15
C ILE A 325 -15.51 27.67 26.82
N LYS A 326 -15.96 27.53 25.58
CA LYS A 326 -16.55 26.31 25.02
C LYS A 326 -15.54 25.51 24.20
N SER A 327 -14.59 26.18 23.55
CA SER A 327 -13.61 25.55 22.68
C SER A 327 -12.21 26.08 22.97
N VAL A 328 -11.27 25.18 23.24
CA VAL A 328 -9.86 25.50 23.42
C VAL A 328 -9.04 24.66 22.46
N THR A 329 -8.22 25.32 21.66
CA THR A 329 -7.19 24.68 20.83
C THR A 329 -5.84 25.22 21.29
N CYS A 330 -4.92 24.36 21.70
CA CYS A 330 -3.55 24.72 22.05
C CYS A 330 -2.60 23.68 21.47
N VAL A 331 -2.16 23.90 20.24
CA VAL A 331 -1.43 22.91 19.43
C VAL A 331 0.01 23.32 19.19
N ASP A 332 0.89 22.32 19.07
CA ASP A 332 2.31 22.50 18.74
C ASP A 332 3.03 23.52 19.66
N SER A 333 2.59 23.64 20.91
CA SER A 333 3.01 24.68 21.87
C SER A 333 3.78 24.12 23.06
N LYS A 334 4.28 22.87 22.94
CA LYS A 334 5.05 22.15 23.97
C LYS A 334 4.33 22.04 25.32
N VAL A 335 3.00 21.97 25.31
CA VAL A 335 2.21 21.74 26.53
C VAL A 335 2.58 20.38 27.11
N PHE A 336 3.01 20.35 28.37
CA PHE A 336 3.29 19.11 29.09
C PHE A 336 2.29 18.83 30.20
N LEU A 337 1.59 19.86 30.71
CA LEU A 337 0.61 19.72 31.78
C LEU A 337 -0.44 20.81 31.67
N MET A 338 -1.69 20.44 31.89
CA MET A 338 -2.76 21.35 32.25
C MET A 338 -3.04 21.14 33.74
N PRO A 339 -2.78 22.11 34.64
CA PRO A 339 -2.96 21.88 36.07
C PRO A 339 -4.41 21.52 36.43
N CYS A 340 -4.62 20.57 37.35
CA CYS A 340 -5.96 20.10 37.71
C CYS A 340 -6.94 21.24 38.06
N HIS A 341 -6.55 22.19 38.92
CA HIS A 341 -7.39 23.33 39.27
C HIS A 341 -7.78 24.20 38.06
N PHE A 342 -6.87 24.32 37.08
CA PHE A 342 -7.16 25.01 35.83
C PHE A 342 -8.17 24.21 35.00
N SER A 343 -7.95 22.91 34.82
CA SER A 343 -8.87 22.00 34.12
C SER A 343 -10.28 22.01 34.70
N ARG A 344 -10.44 22.05 36.03
CA ARG A 344 -11.75 22.15 36.71
C ARG A 344 -12.44 23.49 36.50
N SER A 345 -11.69 24.53 36.17
CA SER A 345 -12.26 25.85 35.96
C SER A 345 -13.02 25.97 34.63
N PHE A 346 -12.76 25.08 33.68
CA PHE A 346 -13.50 24.98 32.41
C PHE A 346 -14.85 24.28 32.60
N MET A 347 -15.87 25.05 32.97
CA MET A 347 -17.22 24.51 33.23
C MET A 347 -18.03 24.25 31.95
N MET A 348 -17.86 25.09 30.92
CA MET A 348 -18.63 25.04 29.67
C MET A 348 -17.86 24.47 28.48
N MET A 349 -16.62 24.00 28.68
CA MET A 349 -15.77 23.52 27.59
C MET A 349 -16.31 22.20 27.02
N GLU A 350 -16.61 22.22 25.72
CA GLU A 350 -17.12 21.10 24.95
C GLU A 350 -16.06 20.50 24.01
N TYR A 351 -15.05 21.30 23.63
CA TYR A 351 -13.97 20.91 22.73
C TYR A 351 -12.61 21.31 23.30
N LEU A 352 -11.68 20.35 23.36
CA LEU A 352 -10.30 20.56 23.78
C LEU A 352 -9.36 19.87 22.79
N ASP A 353 -8.49 20.65 22.14
CA ASP A 353 -7.41 20.15 21.29
C ASP A 353 -6.05 20.53 21.87
N LEU A 354 -5.28 19.51 22.25
CA LEU A 354 -3.90 19.58 22.75
C LEU A 354 -2.96 18.77 21.85
N SER A 355 -3.25 18.69 20.55
CA SER A 355 -2.43 17.94 19.61
C SER A 355 -1.04 18.54 19.38
N GLY A 356 -0.06 17.69 19.05
CA GLY A 356 1.31 18.14 18.74
C GLY A 356 2.12 18.60 19.96
N ASN A 357 1.72 18.17 21.16
CA ASN A 357 2.35 18.56 22.42
C ASN A 357 3.19 17.43 23.02
N ILE A 358 3.56 17.55 24.29
CA ILE A 358 4.46 16.61 24.98
C ILE A 358 3.80 15.96 26.20
N LEU A 359 2.48 15.78 26.15
CA LEU A 359 1.71 15.09 27.20
C LEU A 359 2.11 13.62 27.30
N THR A 360 2.27 13.13 28.52
CA THR A 360 2.50 11.72 28.86
C THR A 360 1.31 11.17 29.65
N ASP A 361 1.22 9.85 29.83
CA ASP A 361 0.08 9.22 30.51
C ASP A 361 -0.14 9.80 31.93
N LEU A 362 0.95 9.99 32.70
CA LEU A 362 0.89 10.55 34.06
C LEU A 362 0.44 12.02 34.08
N LEU A 363 0.87 12.81 33.09
CA LEU A 363 0.53 14.23 33.02
C LEU A 363 -0.92 14.42 32.57
N LEU A 364 -1.44 13.52 31.74
CA LEU A 364 -2.86 13.48 31.41
C LEU A 364 -3.72 13.14 32.64
N GLN A 365 -3.27 12.23 33.51
CA GLN A 365 -3.91 11.95 34.80
C GLN A 365 -3.96 13.19 35.71
N GLY A 366 -2.87 13.94 35.77
CA GLY A 366 -2.84 15.24 36.45
C GLY A 366 -3.82 16.25 35.84
N ALA A 367 -3.92 16.28 34.51
CA ALA A 367 -4.80 17.19 33.79
C ALA A 367 -6.29 16.87 33.96
N SER A 368 -6.67 15.59 34.02
CA SER A 368 -8.06 15.18 34.22
C SER A 368 -8.50 15.18 35.69
N CYS A 369 -7.64 15.61 36.62
CA CYS A 369 -7.88 15.54 38.07
C CYS A 369 -8.20 14.12 38.55
N PHE A 370 -7.55 13.11 37.98
CA PHE A 370 -7.82 11.71 38.27
C PHE A 370 -7.73 11.39 39.77
N TYR A 371 -6.67 11.87 40.44
CA TYR A 371 -6.42 11.58 41.86
C TYR A 371 -7.37 12.31 42.83
N ASP A 372 -8.09 13.34 42.37
CA ASP A 372 -8.99 14.14 43.21
C ASP A 372 -10.39 13.51 43.35
N GLY A 373 -10.71 12.49 42.54
CA GLY A 373 -12.00 11.76 42.56
C GLY A 373 -13.19 12.51 41.94
N TYR A 374 -13.08 13.82 41.67
CA TYR A 374 -14.16 14.64 41.08
C TYR A 374 -14.06 14.81 39.56
N GLY A 375 -12.93 14.44 38.94
CA GLY A 375 -12.68 14.65 37.52
C GLY A 375 -12.52 16.11 37.11
N ALA A 376 -12.23 16.33 35.83
CA ALA A 376 -12.16 17.64 35.20
C ALA A 376 -13.01 17.69 33.93
N TRP A 377 -13.21 18.90 33.40
CA TRP A 377 -13.93 19.15 32.14
C TRP A 377 -15.34 18.52 32.08
N PRO A 378 -16.27 18.95 32.95
CA PRO A 378 -17.59 18.32 33.11
C PRO A 378 -18.44 18.27 31.83
N SER A 379 -18.26 19.25 30.92
CA SER A 379 -19.04 19.38 29.68
C SER A 379 -18.31 18.89 28.43
N LEU A 380 -17.10 18.32 28.57
CA LEU A 380 -16.23 18.01 27.44
C LEU A 380 -16.80 16.88 26.60
N LYS A 381 -16.99 17.14 25.30
CA LYS A 381 -17.54 16.18 24.33
C LYS A 381 -16.45 15.63 23.42
N THR A 382 -15.47 16.45 23.06
CA THR A 382 -14.38 16.07 22.16
C THR A 382 -13.03 16.41 22.77
N LEU A 383 -12.15 15.41 22.83
CA LEU A 383 -10.77 15.56 23.27
C LEU A 383 -9.82 15.12 22.16
N ASN A 384 -8.97 16.02 21.68
CA ASN A 384 -7.87 15.69 20.78
C ASN A 384 -6.54 15.81 21.52
N VAL A 385 -5.85 14.69 21.67
CA VAL A 385 -4.50 14.59 22.24
C VAL A 385 -3.58 13.80 21.29
N SER A 386 -3.86 13.90 19.99
CA SER A 386 -3.02 13.31 18.95
C SER A 386 -1.62 13.89 18.92
N ARG A 387 -0.65 13.19 18.33
CA ARG A 387 0.77 13.63 18.26
C ARG A 387 1.34 14.05 19.63
N ASN A 388 1.12 13.24 20.65
CA ASN A 388 1.69 13.42 22.00
C ASN A 388 2.64 12.24 22.33
N ARG A 389 2.99 12.07 23.61
CA ARG A 389 3.91 11.02 24.09
C ARG A 389 3.19 10.00 24.98
N LEU A 390 1.95 9.67 24.63
CA LEU A 390 1.16 8.65 25.34
C LEU A 390 1.64 7.24 24.94
N LEU A 391 1.76 6.36 25.94
CA LEU A 391 2.33 5.02 25.77
C LEU A 391 1.37 3.89 26.14
N SER A 392 0.33 4.16 26.92
CA SER A 392 -0.57 3.11 27.44
C SER A 392 -2.03 3.45 27.24
N LEU A 393 -2.66 2.77 26.27
CA LEU A 393 -4.09 2.90 25.99
C LEU A 393 -4.98 2.57 27.22
N PRO A 394 -4.70 1.51 28.01
CA PRO A 394 -5.44 1.25 29.24
C PRO A 394 -5.37 2.37 30.27
N LYS A 395 -4.20 2.98 30.47
CA LYS A 395 -4.04 4.11 31.39
C LYS A 395 -4.85 5.32 30.92
N VAL A 396 -4.81 5.62 29.62
CA VAL A 396 -5.61 6.71 29.05
C VAL A 396 -7.11 6.46 29.25
N ALA A 397 -7.57 5.23 28.98
CA ALA A 397 -8.97 4.86 29.18
C ALA A 397 -9.40 5.08 30.64
N GLU A 398 -8.67 4.51 31.61
CA GLU A 398 -8.91 4.67 33.05
C GLU A 398 -8.92 6.14 33.48
N THR A 399 -7.98 6.93 32.95
CA THR A 399 -7.84 8.36 33.25
C THR A 399 -9.07 9.17 32.85
N LEU A 400 -9.68 8.82 31.72
CA LEU A 400 -10.78 9.57 31.14
C LEU A 400 -12.17 9.12 31.63
N VAL A 401 -12.27 8.02 32.39
CA VAL A 401 -13.55 7.55 32.99
C VAL A 401 -14.28 8.65 33.76
N HIS A 402 -13.55 9.56 34.41
CA HIS A 402 -14.10 10.69 35.16
C HIS A 402 -14.54 11.90 34.31
N VAL A 403 -14.55 11.76 32.98
CA VAL A 403 -15.03 12.77 32.03
C VAL A 403 -16.33 12.25 31.38
N PRO A 404 -17.49 12.42 32.04
CA PRO A 404 -18.71 11.68 31.72
C PRO A 404 -19.37 12.07 30.39
N SER A 405 -19.15 13.31 29.93
CA SER A 405 -19.76 13.86 28.72
C SER A 405 -18.98 13.53 27.44
N LEU A 406 -17.88 12.79 27.55
CA LEU A 406 -16.95 12.57 26.44
C LEU A 406 -17.53 11.60 25.41
N THR A 407 -17.60 12.06 24.16
CA THR A 407 -18.19 11.34 23.02
C THR A 407 -17.19 11.00 21.94
N SER A 408 -16.14 11.80 21.78
CA SER A 408 -15.12 11.63 20.74
C SER A 408 -13.73 11.86 21.31
N ILE A 409 -12.81 10.95 21.00
CA ILE A 409 -11.41 11.06 21.42
C ILE A 409 -10.50 10.81 20.22
N ASP A 410 -9.57 11.73 20.00
CA ASP A 410 -8.46 11.54 19.06
C ASP A 410 -7.15 11.32 19.81
N LEU A 411 -6.60 10.11 19.68
CA LEU A 411 -5.34 9.65 20.23
C LEU A 411 -4.33 9.31 19.14
N SER A 412 -4.58 9.68 17.89
CA SER A 412 -3.74 9.32 16.74
C SER A 412 -2.30 9.80 16.90
N GLN A 413 -1.36 9.14 16.22
CA GLN A 413 0.06 9.52 16.22
C GLN A 413 0.71 9.52 17.63
N ASN A 414 0.20 8.70 18.56
CA ASN A 414 0.87 8.34 19.81
C ASN A 414 1.60 6.99 19.66
N SER A 415 2.25 6.46 20.70
CA SER A 415 3.04 5.22 20.58
C SER A 415 2.51 4.10 21.48
N PHE A 416 1.38 3.51 21.12
CA PHE A 416 0.72 2.44 21.90
C PHE A 416 1.19 1.02 21.56
N GLY A 417 2.12 0.84 20.61
CA GLY A 417 2.57 -0.47 20.12
C GLY A 417 3.15 -1.43 21.18
N GLY A 418 3.55 -0.94 22.36
CA GLY A 418 4.04 -1.74 23.48
C GLY A 418 2.99 -2.06 24.56
N SER A 419 1.75 -1.61 24.41
CA SER A 419 0.71 -1.80 25.42
C SER A 419 0.31 -3.27 25.54
N SER A 420 0.41 -3.84 26.74
CA SER A 420 -0.05 -5.20 27.05
C SER A 420 -1.58 -5.30 26.96
N SER A 421 -2.08 -6.45 26.51
CA SER A 421 -3.50 -6.77 26.34
C SER A 421 -4.22 -6.85 27.68
N SER A 422 -4.76 -5.72 28.15
CA SER A 422 -5.72 -5.67 29.26
C SER A 422 -7.06 -5.09 28.80
N SER A 423 -8.14 -5.51 29.44
CA SER A 423 -9.45 -4.87 29.31
C SER A 423 -9.39 -3.41 29.76
N CYS A 424 -10.08 -2.52 29.06
CA CYS A 424 -10.11 -1.10 29.36
C CYS A 424 -11.49 -0.64 29.81
N THR A 425 -11.54 0.36 30.69
CA THR A 425 -12.76 1.05 31.09
C THR A 425 -12.77 2.43 30.47
N TRP A 426 -13.66 2.65 29.51
CA TRP A 426 -13.84 3.93 28.83
C TRP A 426 -15.06 4.70 29.38
N PRO A 427 -15.18 6.00 29.11
CA PRO A 427 -16.40 6.76 29.36
C PRO A 427 -17.61 6.12 28.68
N ALA A 428 -18.73 6.02 29.40
CA ALA A 428 -19.92 5.31 28.91
C ALA A 428 -20.54 5.91 27.63
N ASN A 429 -20.33 7.21 27.40
CA ASN A 429 -20.87 7.93 26.25
C ASN A 429 -19.93 7.97 25.04
N LEU A 430 -18.79 7.27 25.09
CA LEU A 430 -17.80 7.29 24.02
C LEU A 430 -18.35 6.62 22.74
N LYS A 431 -18.35 7.38 21.64
CA LYS A 431 -18.86 6.98 20.31
C LYS A 431 -17.81 6.97 19.22
N SER A 432 -16.79 7.82 19.33
CA SER A 432 -15.73 7.92 18.33
C SER A 432 -14.36 7.78 18.98
N LEU A 433 -13.51 6.92 18.40
CA LEU A 433 -12.13 6.71 18.83
C LEU A 433 -11.21 6.68 17.62
N ASN A 434 -10.25 7.61 17.58
CA ASN A 434 -9.16 7.62 16.61
C ASN A 434 -7.86 7.19 17.28
N ILE A 435 -7.31 6.06 16.84
CA ILE A 435 -6.01 5.50 17.23
C ILE A 435 -5.17 5.18 15.98
N SER A 436 -5.32 6.00 14.93
CA SER A 436 -4.52 5.90 13.72
C SER A 436 -3.05 6.24 13.97
N ASN A 437 -2.15 5.62 13.22
CA ASN A 437 -0.70 5.82 13.32
C ASN A 437 -0.14 5.67 14.76
N CYS A 438 -0.64 4.67 15.49
CA CYS A 438 -0.26 4.41 16.88
C CYS A 438 0.74 3.26 17.05
N GLN A 439 1.28 2.75 15.94
CA GLN A 439 2.19 1.60 15.87
C GLN A 439 1.58 0.29 16.44
N ILE A 440 0.26 0.17 16.45
CA ILE A 440 -0.47 -0.99 16.99
C ILE A 440 -0.30 -2.18 16.04
N ARG A 441 0.01 -3.38 16.58
CA ARG A 441 0.11 -4.63 15.81
C ARG A 441 -1.10 -5.54 15.96
N HIS A 442 -1.68 -5.54 17.16
CA HIS A 442 -2.85 -6.34 17.50
C HIS A 442 -3.83 -5.44 18.25
N ILE A 443 -5.09 -5.48 17.84
CA ILE A 443 -6.17 -4.82 18.56
C ILE A 443 -6.71 -5.79 19.62
N SER A 444 -6.86 -5.31 20.85
CA SER A 444 -7.38 -6.08 22.00
C SER A 444 -8.80 -5.66 22.38
N ASP A 445 -9.40 -6.37 23.33
CA ASP A 445 -10.69 -6.04 23.96
C ASP A 445 -10.69 -4.71 24.76
N CYS A 446 -9.60 -3.95 24.69
CA CYS A 446 -9.55 -2.59 25.21
C CYS A 446 -10.48 -1.64 24.44
N ILE A 447 -10.75 -1.90 23.16
CA ILE A 447 -11.63 -1.06 22.35
C ILE A 447 -13.09 -1.27 22.79
N PRO A 448 -13.83 -0.21 23.16
CA PRO A 448 -15.17 -0.38 23.70
C PRO A 448 -16.19 -0.74 22.61
N VAL A 449 -17.10 -1.65 22.94
CA VAL A 449 -18.15 -2.15 22.02
C VAL A 449 -19.21 -1.10 21.67
N THR A 450 -19.24 0.03 22.37
CA THR A 450 -20.23 1.12 22.22
C THR A 450 -19.90 2.09 21.08
N LEU A 451 -18.74 1.92 20.42
CA LEU A 451 -18.28 2.81 19.37
C LEU A 451 -19.16 2.75 18.12
N GLU A 452 -19.38 3.92 17.54
CA GLU A 452 -20.02 4.11 16.24
C GLU A 452 -18.99 4.44 15.15
N HIS A 453 -17.86 5.05 15.52
CA HIS A 453 -16.76 5.40 14.62
C HIS A 453 -15.42 4.91 15.20
N LEU A 454 -14.65 4.17 14.42
CA LEU A 454 -13.32 3.69 14.80
C LEU A 454 -12.32 3.92 13.68
N ASP A 455 -11.24 4.64 14.00
CA ASP A 455 -10.10 4.81 13.11
C ASP A 455 -8.85 4.13 13.69
N VAL A 456 -8.38 3.12 12.97
CA VAL A 456 -7.19 2.30 13.26
C VAL A 456 -6.25 2.27 12.05
N SER A 457 -6.36 3.27 11.16
CA SER A 457 -5.52 3.39 9.97
C SER A 457 -4.03 3.65 10.30
N PHE A 458 -3.13 3.45 9.33
CA PHE A 458 -1.68 3.69 9.47
C PHE A 458 -1.02 2.89 10.61
N ASN A 459 -1.52 1.69 10.90
CA ASN A 459 -0.96 0.83 11.94
C ASN A 459 -0.23 -0.37 11.31
N ASN A 460 0.14 -1.35 12.14
CA ASN A 460 0.79 -2.58 11.70
C ASN A 460 -0.13 -3.80 11.87
N LEU A 461 -1.45 -3.62 11.68
CA LEU A 461 -2.43 -4.67 11.88
C LEU A 461 -2.35 -5.72 10.77
N GLU A 462 -2.23 -6.98 11.15
CA GLU A 462 -2.31 -8.11 10.22
C GLU A 462 -3.73 -8.71 10.16
N GLU A 463 -4.50 -8.52 11.23
CA GLU A 463 -5.86 -9.01 11.38
C GLU A 463 -6.72 -8.07 12.24
N PHE A 464 -8.04 -8.20 12.10
CA PHE A 464 -9.03 -7.50 12.92
C PHE A 464 -10.15 -8.48 13.30
N ARG A 465 -10.32 -8.75 14.59
CA ARG A 465 -11.25 -9.79 15.11
C ARG A 465 -12.27 -9.27 16.14
N LEU A 466 -12.38 -7.95 16.33
CA LEU A 466 -13.29 -7.40 17.33
C LEU A 466 -14.76 -7.44 16.85
N SER A 467 -15.64 -7.80 17.76
CA SER A 467 -17.09 -7.67 17.60
C SER A 467 -17.54 -6.31 18.10
N LEU A 468 -17.99 -5.44 17.20
CA LEU A 468 -18.44 -4.08 17.50
C LEU A 468 -19.84 -3.87 16.90
N PRO A 469 -20.91 -4.21 17.66
CA PRO A 469 -22.27 -4.30 17.13
C PRO A 469 -22.88 -2.95 16.73
N ASP A 470 -22.43 -1.86 17.34
CA ASP A 470 -22.93 -0.50 17.09
C ASP A 470 -22.10 0.29 16.06
N LEU A 471 -21.02 -0.29 15.55
CA LEU A 471 -20.08 0.39 14.66
C LEU A 471 -20.72 0.70 13.30
N LYS A 472 -20.63 1.96 12.88
CA LYS A 472 -21.16 2.48 11.60
C LYS A 472 -20.05 2.76 10.59
N GLU A 473 -18.90 3.23 11.06
CA GLU A 473 -17.76 3.57 10.21
C GLU A 473 -16.47 2.95 10.76
N LEU A 474 -15.71 2.28 9.88
CA LEU A 474 -14.43 1.66 10.20
C LEU A 474 -13.37 2.13 9.19
N TYR A 475 -12.31 2.75 9.70
CA TYR A 475 -11.14 3.16 8.93
C TYR A 475 -9.96 2.27 9.35
N ILE A 476 -9.46 1.44 8.42
CA ILE A 476 -8.33 0.51 8.64
C ILE A 476 -7.30 0.57 7.49
N SER A 477 -7.27 1.69 6.77
CA SER A 477 -6.31 1.92 5.68
C SER A 477 -4.85 1.85 6.13
N GLU A 478 -3.92 1.59 5.21
CA GLU A 478 -2.48 1.56 5.50
C GLU A 478 -2.12 0.61 6.65
N ASN A 479 -2.53 -0.64 6.51
CA ASN A 479 -2.20 -1.75 7.40
C ASN A 479 -1.66 -2.94 6.59
N ARG A 480 -1.62 -4.14 7.18
CA ARG A 480 -1.07 -5.37 6.56
C ARG A 480 -2.14 -6.45 6.39
N LEU A 481 -3.43 -6.09 6.33
CA LEU A 481 -4.51 -7.06 6.19
C LEU A 481 -4.48 -7.72 4.81
N THR A 482 -4.65 -9.04 4.79
CA THR A 482 -4.69 -9.84 3.55
C THR A 482 -6.10 -10.23 3.12
N LYS A 483 -7.07 -10.14 4.05
CA LYS A 483 -8.48 -10.46 3.85
C LYS A 483 -9.37 -9.46 4.58
N LEU A 484 -10.63 -9.36 4.17
CA LEU A 484 -11.65 -8.67 4.95
C LEU A 484 -11.85 -9.38 6.30
N PRO A 485 -12.15 -8.64 7.39
CA PRO A 485 -12.31 -9.21 8.73
C PRO A 485 -13.66 -9.91 8.88
N ALA A 486 -13.83 -11.07 8.25
CA ALA A 486 -15.07 -11.85 8.29
C ALA A 486 -15.44 -12.33 9.71
N ASP A 487 -14.46 -12.55 10.58
CA ASP A 487 -14.72 -12.94 11.98
C ASP A 487 -15.18 -11.76 12.87
N ALA A 488 -15.08 -10.53 12.37
CA ALA A 488 -15.54 -9.34 13.09
C ALA A 488 -17.04 -9.17 12.87
N HIS A 489 -17.83 -9.39 13.93
CA HIS A 489 -19.28 -9.19 13.87
C HIS A 489 -19.61 -7.68 13.88
N LEU A 490 -19.81 -7.10 12.69
CA LEU A 490 -20.05 -5.66 12.48
C LEU A 490 -21.40 -5.41 11.74
N PRO A 491 -22.55 -5.75 12.35
CA PRO A 491 -23.85 -5.77 11.66
C PRO A 491 -24.38 -4.40 11.21
N ARG A 492 -23.95 -3.30 11.84
CA ARG A 492 -24.42 -1.94 11.55
C ARG A 492 -23.45 -1.10 10.70
N LEU A 493 -22.39 -1.72 10.17
CA LEU A 493 -21.36 -1.04 9.41
C LEU A 493 -21.92 -0.52 8.08
N ASN A 494 -21.84 0.80 7.87
CA ASN A 494 -22.33 1.47 6.67
C ASN A 494 -21.18 1.80 5.70
N LEU A 495 -20.04 2.23 6.24
CA LEU A 495 -18.86 2.64 5.48
C LEU A 495 -17.63 1.90 6.00
N PHE A 496 -16.93 1.23 5.09
CA PHE A 496 -15.71 0.50 5.41
C PHE A 496 -14.57 0.95 4.50
N ILE A 497 -13.52 1.54 5.08
CA ILE A 497 -12.35 2.04 4.35
C ILE A 497 -11.14 1.18 4.70
N ILE A 498 -10.64 0.43 3.72
CA ILE A 498 -9.53 -0.53 3.82
C ILE A 498 -8.52 -0.34 2.68
N ARG A 499 -8.15 0.91 2.42
CA ARG A 499 -7.21 1.27 1.36
C ARG A 499 -5.79 0.87 1.72
N GLU A 500 -4.92 0.70 0.71
CA GLU A 500 -3.48 0.56 0.96
C GLU A 500 -3.13 -0.57 1.94
N ASN A 501 -3.79 -1.70 1.75
CA ASN A 501 -3.56 -2.94 2.48
C ASN A 501 -2.98 -3.99 1.53
N ARG A 502 -3.01 -5.26 1.93
CA ARG A 502 -2.53 -6.40 1.13
C ARG A 502 -3.69 -7.33 0.74
N LEU A 503 -4.89 -6.78 0.55
CA LEU A 503 -6.06 -7.58 0.22
C LEU A 503 -5.86 -8.30 -1.12
N ILE A 504 -6.05 -9.61 -1.10
CA ILE A 504 -5.89 -10.47 -2.29
C ILE A 504 -7.21 -10.58 -3.04
N ASP A 505 -8.29 -10.88 -2.35
CA ASP A 505 -9.63 -11.00 -2.91
C ASP A 505 -10.68 -10.82 -1.79
N PHE A 506 -11.94 -10.72 -2.22
CA PHE A 506 -13.11 -10.78 -1.34
C PHE A 506 -14.34 -11.19 -2.16
N PHE A 507 -15.27 -11.87 -1.52
CA PHE A 507 -16.48 -12.40 -2.14
C PHE A 507 -17.74 -12.09 -1.32
N GLN A 508 -18.91 -12.45 -1.85
CA GLN A 508 -20.18 -12.28 -1.16
C GLN A 508 -20.19 -12.93 0.23
N SER A 509 -19.48 -14.04 0.43
CA SER A 509 -19.34 -14.68 1.74
C SER A 509 -18.74 -13.76 2.80
N ASP A 510 -17.77 -12.92 2.40
CA ASP A 510 -17.11 -11.98 3.32
C ASP A 510 -18.01 -10.75 3.57
N LEU A 511 -18.76 -10.32 2.56
CA LEU A 511 -19.69 -9.19 2.68
C LEU A 511 -20.94 -9.52 3.51
N ASN A 512 -21.32 -10.79 3.63
CA ASN A 512 -22.47 -11.22 4.44
C ASN A 512 -22.32 -10.88 5.94
N PHE A 513 -21.09 -10.67 6.41
CA PHE A 513 -20.82 -10.21 7.77
C PHE A 513 -21.09 -8.70 7.96
N PHE A 514 -21.32 -7.97 6.87
CA PHE A 514 -21.59 -6.53 6.82
C PHE A 514 -22.91 -6.25 6.07
N PRO A 515 -24.07 -6.68 6.61
CA PRO A 515 -25.35 -6.68 5.90
C PRO A 515 -25.86 -5.27 5.52
N ASN A 516 -25.46 -4.24 6.26
CA ASN A 516 -25.87 -2.85 6.04
C ASN A 516 -24.84 -2.03 5.26
N LEU A 517 -23.80 -2.67 4.70
CA LEU A 517 -22.71 -1.95 4.04
C LEU A 517 -23.20 -1.21 2.79
N THR A 518 -22.98 0.10 2.77
CA THR A 518 -23.36 0.99 1.67
C THR A 518 -22.17 1.44 0.83
N GLY A 519 -20.98 1.49 1.43
CA GLY A 519 -19.74 1.85 0.75
C GLY A 519 -18.55 1.04 1.28
N LEU A 520 -17.81 0.43 0.36
CA LEU A 520 -16.53 -0.22 0.61
C LEU A 520 -15.44 0.50 -0.21
N ASP A 521 -14.44 1.05 0.45
CA ASP A 521 -13.27 1.65 -0.20
C ASP A 521 -12.06 0.71 -0.06
N GLY A 522 -11.82 -0.08 -1.09
CA GLY A 522 -10.71 -1.05 -1.16
C GLY A 522 -9.58 -0.63 -2.10
N ARG A 523 -9.48 0.64 -2.48
CA ARG A 523 -8.47 1.11 -3.45
C ARG A 523 -7.04 0.82 -3.00
N ASN A 524 -6.13 0.70 -3.97
CA ASN A 524 -4.69 0.45 -3.75
C ASN A 524 -4.41 -0.82 -2.92
N ASN A 525 -4.91 -1.97 -3.35
CA ASN A 525 -4.65 -3.28 -2.73
C ASN A 525 -3.99 -4.26 -3.72
N ASN A 526 -3.45 -5.37 -3.21
CA ASN A 526 -2.77 -6.40 -3.99
C ASN A 526 -3.74 -7.44 -4.59
N TYR A 527 -4.73 -6.98 -5.35
CA TYR A 527 -5.79 -7.85 -5.84
C TYR A 527 -5.28 -8.94 -6.80
N PHE A 528 -5.67 -10.19 -6.52
CA PHE A 528 -5.52 -11.33 -7.41
C PHE A 528 -6.74 -11.45 -8.33
N CYS A 529 -6.57 -10.97 -9.56
CA CYS A 529 -7.61 -10.97 -10.59
C CYS A 529 -7.80 -12.35 -11.20
N SER A 530 -8.56 -13.19 -10.50
CA SER A 530 -9.14 -14.42 -11.04
C SER A 530 -10.41 -14.14 -11.84
N CYS A 531 -10.83 -15.05 -12.72
CA CYS A 531 -12.06 -14.87 -13.49
C CYS A 531 -13.31 -14.75 -12.59
N GLN A 532 -13.31 -15.44 -11.44
CA GLN A 532 -14.39 -15.35 -10.46
C GLN A 532 -14.40 -13.98 -9.77
N PHE A 533 -13.23 -13.46 -9.39
CA PHE A 533 -13.11 -12.18 -8.69
C PHE A 533 -13.46 -11.00 -9.62
N VAL A 534 -12.95 -10.99 -10.86
CA VAL A 534 -13.26 -9.95 -11.85
C VAL A 534 -14.76 -9.91 -12.15
N ASP A 535 -15.42 -11.06 -12.35
CA ASP A 535 -16.87 -11.14 -12.56
C ASP A 535 -17.66 -10.67 -11.32
N PHE A 536 -17.24 -11.08 -10.13
CA PHE A 536 -17.87 -10.67 -8.88
C PHE A 536 -17.80 -9.16 -8.65
N VAL A 537 -16.62 -8.55 -8.79
CA VAL A 537 -16.43 -7.11 -8.63
C VAL A 537 -17.19 -6.33 -9.71
N SER A 538 -17.16 -6.79 -10.95
CA SER A 538 -17.90 -6.17 -12.06
C SER A 538 -19.41 -6.16 -11.81
N LYS A 539 -19.97 -7.17 -11.12
CA LYS A 539 -21.39 -7.20 -10.75
C LYS A 539 -21.72 -6.34 -9.53
N ASN A 540 -20.78 -6.19 -8.59
CA ASN A 540 -20.98 -5.50 -7.31
C ASN A 540 -20.33 -4.11 -7.23
N HIS A 541 -19.89 -3.54 -8.36
CA HIS A 541 -19.16 -2.27 -8.42
C HIS A 541 -19.88 -1.08 -7.77
N LYS A 542 -21.22 -1.11 -7.64
CA LYS A 542 -22.00 -0.04 -7.00
C LYS A 542 -21.69 0.14 -5.51
N LEU A 543 -21.22 -0.93 -4.85
CA LEU A 543 -20.80 -0.90 -3.45
C LEU A 543 -19.42 -0.23 -3.29
N LEU A 544 -18.62 -0.19 -4.35
CA LEU A 544 -17.23 0.23 -4.30
C LEU A 544 -17.09 1.75 -4.45
N VAL A 545 -16.53 2.39 -3.43
CA VAL A 545 -16.25 3.82 -3.45
C VAL A 545 -15.10 4.09 -4.43
N GLY A 546 -15.30 5.06 -5.33
CA GLY A 546 -14.27 5.50 -6.28
C GLY A 546 -14.07 4.63 -7.52
N TRP A 547 -14.91 3.60 -7.72
CA TRP A 547 -14.83 2.72 -8.89
C TRP A 547 -14.92 3.48 -10.23
N PRO A 548 -14.15 3.11 -11.29
CA PRO A 548 -13.14 2.03 -11.34
C PRO A 548 -11.71 2.50 -11.01
N HIS A 549 -11.52 3.75 -10.60
CA HIS A 549 -10.19 4.33 -10.37
C HIS A 549 -9.52 3.66 -9.15
N ASP A 550 -8.23 3.32 -9.28
CA ASP A 550 -7.38 2.71 -8.24
C ASP A 550 -7.79 1.30 -7.75
N TYR A 551 -8.67 0.62 -8.48
CA TYR A 551 -8.92 -0.82 -8.37
C TYR A 551 -8.14 -1.54 -9.47
N VAL A 552 -6.92 -1.95 -9.13
CA VAL A 552 -5.92 -2.46 -10.08
C VAL A 552 -5.52 -3.89 -9.71
N CYS A 553 -5.32 -4.72 -10.71
CA CYS A 553 -4.81 -6.08 -10.55
C CYS A 553 -3.31 -6.06 -10.23
N ASP A 554 -2.88 -6.69 -9.14
CA ASP A 554 -1.45 -6.94 -8.87
C ASP A 554 -0.99 -8.28 -9.44
N SER A 555 -1.88 -9.27 -9.45
CA SER A 555 -1.61 -10.61 -9.96
C SER A 555 -2.83 -11.18 -10.71
N PRO A 556 -2.65 -12.11 -11.67
CA PRO A 556 -1.38 -12.63 -12.21
C PRO A 556 -0.65 -11.62 -13.11
N THR A 557 0.64 -11.85 -13.38
CA THR A 557 1.52 -10.96 -14.16
C THR A 557 0.98 -10.58 -15.54
N SER A 558 0.11 -11.41 -16.14
CA SER A 558 -0.52 -11.16 -17.44
C SER A 558 -1.49 -9.98 -17.46
N VAL A 559 -2.07 -9.63 -16.30
CA VAL A 559 -3.05 -8.53 -16.16
C VAL A 559 -2.60 -7.53 -15.09
N ARG A 560 -1.34 -7.58 -14.68
CA ARG A 560 -0.78 -6.66 -13.69
C ARG A 560 -0.89 -5.22 -14.17
N ASP A 561 -1.18 -4.32 -13.25
CA ASP A 561 -1.37 -2.88 -13.47
C ASP A 561 -2.59 -2.50 -14.34
N ASN A 562 -3.39 -3.49 -14.78
CA ASN A 562 -4.66 -3.24 -15.43
C ASN A 562 -5.75 -2.97 -14.38
N GLN A 563 -6.66 -2.04 -14.69
CA GLN A 563 -7.90 -1.88 -13.93
C GLN A 563 -8.73 -3.18 -13.98
N ILE A 564 -9.39 -3.52 -12.87
CA ILE A 564 -10.12 -4.79 -12.74
C ILE A 564 -11.19 -4.96 -13.84
N ASP A 565 -11.89 -3.89 -14.22
CA ASP A 565 -12.90 -3.90 -15.29
C ASP A 565 -12.33 -4.13 -16.70
N LYS A 566 -11.04 -3.85 -16.90
CA LYS A 566 -10.31 -4.00 -18.17
C LYS A 566 -9.40 -5.23 -18.18
N ALA A 567 -9.44 -6.06 -17.14
CA ALA A 567 -8.58 -7.24 -17.01
C ALA A 567 -9.02 -8.37 -17.96
N ASN A 568 -8.39 -8.44 -19.14
CA ASN A 568 -8.64 -9.48 -20.14
C ASN A 568 -7.93 -10.80 -19.78
N LEU A 569 -8.63 -11.69 -19.08
CA LEU A 569 -8.12 -13.02 -18.70
C LEU A 569 -8.34 -14.05 -19.83
N PRO A 570 -7.37 -14.95 -20.11
CA PRO A 570 -7.54 -15.99 -21.13
C PRO A 570 -8.70 -16.94 -20.82
N LEU A 571 -9.51 -17.28 -21.83
CA LEU A 571 -10.61 -18.25 -21.73
C LEU A 571 -10.16 -19.61 -21.14
N LEU A 572 -8.92 -20.01 -21.44
CA LEU A 572 -8.29 -21.24 -20.91
C LEU A 572 -8.15 -21.21 -19.39
N MET A 573 -7.91 -20.03 -18.78
CA MET A 573 -7.83 -19.88 -17.32
C MET A 573 -9.20 -19.90 -16.66
N CYS A 574 -10.22 -19.35 -17.32
CA CYS A 574 -11.58 -19.27 -16.77
C CYS A 574 -12.33 -20.61 -16.85
N HIS A 575 -12.04 -21.45 -17.86
CA HIS A 575 -12.76 -22.71 -18.11
C HIS A 575 -11.85 -23.94 -18.08
N LYS A 576 -10.98 -24.05 -17.05
CA LYS A 576 -10.06 -25.20 -16.91
C LYS A 576 -10.76 -26.56 -16.99
N THR A 577 -11.93 -26.72 -16.36
CA THR A 577 -12.72 -27.95 -16.41
C THR A 577 -13.19 -28.30 -17.82
N LEU A 578 -13.65 -27.32 -18.59
CA LEU A 578 -14.13 -27.51 -19.97
C LEU A 578 -12.98 -27.91 -20.90
N VAL A 579 -11.80 -27.31 -20.71
CA VAL A 579 -10.59 -27.66 -21.46
C VAL A 579 -10.18 -29.10 -21.15
N VAL A 580 -10.13 -29.49 -19.87
CA VAL A 580 -9.76 -30.86 -19.47
C VAL A 580 -10.78 -31.89 -19.94
N THR A 581 -12.08 -31.59 -19.90
CA THR A 581 -13.10 -32.52 -20.42
C THR A 581 -12.98 -32.68 -21.94
N LEU A 582 -12.76 -31.60 -22.70
CA LEU A 582 -12.53 -31.66 -24.15
C LEU A 582 -11.28 -32.49 -24.48
N THR A 583 -10.16 -32.30 -23.77
CA THR A 583 -8.94 -33.07 -24.03
C THR A 583 -9.11 -34.56 -23.70
N CYS A 584 -9.80 -34.88 -22.60
CA CYS A 584 -10.15 -36.27 -22.28
C CYS A 584 -11.06 -36.91 -23.33
N ILE A 585 -12.07 -36.18 -23.83
CA ILE A 585 -12.96 -36.68 -24.90
C ILE A 585 -12.15 -36.98 -26.16
N ILE A 586 -11.26 -36.07 -26.58
CA ILE A 586 -10.39 -36.27 -27.75
C ILE A 586 -9.48 -37.50 -27.57
N LEU A 587 -8.90 -37.70 -26.38
CA LEU A 587 -8.09 -38.87 -26.07
C LEU A 587 -8.89 -40.18 -26.14
N ILE A 588 -10.10 -40.20 -25.57
CA ILE A 588 -10.97 -41.38 -25.61
C ILE A 588 -11.35 -41.69 -27.06
N LEU A 589 -11.73 -40.68 -27.85
CA LEU A 589 -12.03 -40.84 -29.28
C LEU A 589 -10.81 -41.33 -30.07
N GLY A 590 -9.61 -40.88 -29.72
CA GLY A 590 -8.37 -41.38 -30.32
C GLY A 590 -8.13 -42.85 -30.00
N ILE A 591 -8.31 -43.26 -28.73
CA ILE A 591 -8.14 -44.66 -28.31
C ILE A 591 -9.19 -45.57 -28.97
N THR A 592 -10.46 -45.15 -29.02
CA THR A 592 -11.52 -45.94 -29.66
C THR A 592 -11.29 -46.06 -31.18
N PHE A 593 -10.78 -45.01 -31.83
CA PHE A 593 -10.39 -45.06 -33.24
C PHE A 593 -9.24 -46.05 -33.50
N ILE A 594 -8.22 -46.06 -32.63
CA ILE A 594 -7.10 -47.01 -32.71
C ILE A 594 -7.59 -48.45 -32.49
N LEU A 595 -8.45 -48.69 -31.50
CA LEU A 595 -9.04 -50.01 -31.26
C LEU A 595 -9.90 -50.49 -32.43
N ALA A 596 -10.68 -49.58 -33.05
CA ALA A 596 -11.47 -49.88 -34.24
C ALA A 596 -10.58 -50.24 -35.44
N LEU A 597 -9.45 -49.53 -35.64
CA LEU A 597 -8.44 -49.87 -36.64
C LEU A 597 -7.85 -51.26 -36.37
N CYS A 598 -7.43 -51.54 -35.13
CA CYS A 598 -6.90 -52.86 -34.74
C CYS A 598 -7.92 -53.98 -35.01
N TYR A 599 -9.21 -53.75 -34.73
CA TYR A 599 -10.29 -54.69 -35.02
C TYR A 599 -10.48 -54.91 -36.53
N TYR A 600 -10.50 -53.82 -37.32
CA TYR A 600 -10.63 -53.88 -38.77
C TYR A 600 -9.47 -54.66 -39.43
N PHE A 601 -8.23 -54.42 -38.97
CA PHE A 601 -7.06 -55.14 -39.47
C PHE A 601 -7.03 -56.61 -39.01
N HIS A 602 -7.54 -56.95 -37.82
CA HIS A 602 -7.69 -58.34 -37.39
C HIS A 602 -8.71 -59.13 -38.21
N ILE A 603 -9.82 -58.52 -38.65
CA ILE A 603 -10.81 -59.20 -39.53
C ILE A 603 -10.17 -59.60 -40.87
N ALA A 604 -9.36 -58.72 -41.47
CA ALA A 604 -8.62 -59.02 -42.70
C ALA A 604 -7.65 -60.21 -42.50
N TRP A 605 -7.05 -60.31 -41.31
CA TRP A 605 -6.19 -61.45 -40.93
C TRP A 605 -6.99 -62.74 -40.73
N TYR A 606 -8.14 -62.69 -40.04
CA TYR A 606 -8.99 -63.86 -39.77
C TYR A 606 -9.58 -64.49 -41.05
N VAL A 607 -9.97 -63.68 -42.05
CA VAL A 607 -10.49 -64.18 -43.34
C VAL A 607 -9.40 -64.91 -44.15
N LYS A 608 -8.15 -64.40 -44.12
CA LYS A 608 -6.99 -65.09 -44.71
C LYS A 608 -6.72 -66.44 -44.03
N MET A 609 -6.84 -66.48 -42.69
CA MET A 609 -6.54 -67.65 -41.89
C MET A 609 -7.60 -68.76 -42.02
N THR A 610 -8.89 -68.40 -42.16
CA THR A 610 -9.97 -69.38 -42.38
C THR A 610 -9.90 -70.05 -43.77
N CYS A 611 -9.44 -69.32 -44.80
CA CYS A 611 -9.17 -69.90 -46.12
C CYS A 611 -7.97 -70.86 -46.11
N ALA A 612 -6.93 -70.56 -45.31
CA ALA A 612 -5.78 -71.45 -45.11
C ALA A 612 -6.17 -72.73 -44.33
N TRP A 613 -7.02 -72.58 -43.31
CA TRP A 613 -7.51 -73.68 -42.47
C TRP A 613 -8.38 -74.69 -43.24
N LEU A 614 -9.23 -74.24 -44.15
CA LEU A 614 -10.06 -75.11 -45.00
C LEU A 614 -9.25 -75.87 -46.06
N LYS A 615 -8.14 -75.30 -46.57
CA LYS A 615 -7.18 -76.01 -47.44
C LYS A 615 -6.35 -77.04 -46.68
N ALA A 616 -6.11 -76.84 -45.38
CA ALA A 616 -5.32 -77.74 -44.53
C ALA A 616 -6.09 -79.00 -44.07
N LYS A 617 -7.42 -78.97 -44.00
CA LYS A 617 -8.26 -80.07 -43.49
C LYS A 617 -8.48 -81.25 -44.48
N ARG A 618 -7.85 -81.23 -45.67
CA ARG A 618 -7.95 -82.29 -46.71
C ARG A 618 -6.59 -82.89 -47.13
N ARG A 619 -5.65 -83.09 -46.19
CA ARG A 619 -4.46 -83.94 -46.40
C ARG A 619 -4.24 -84.84 -45.19
N PRO A 620 -3.90 -86.14 -45.38
CA PRO A 620 -3.79 -87.10 -44.29
C PRO A 620 -2.56 -86.84 -43.43
N LEU A 621 -2.63 -87.26 -42.16
CA LEU A 621 -1.55 -87.19 -41.17
C LEU A 621 -0.21 -87.65 -41.76
N LYS A 622 0.79 -86.77 -41.71
CA LYS A 622 2.20 -87.17 -41.63
C LYS A 622 2.63 -87.01 -40.18
N VAL A 623 2.94 -88.13 -39.54
CA VAL A 623 3.80 -88.16 -38.35
C VAL A 623 5.16 -87.61 -38.81
N LEU A 624 5.65 -86.57 -38.15
CA LEU A 624 7.04 -86.12 -38.34
C LEU A 624 7.89 -86.97 -37.40
N ASP A 625 8.77 -87.79 -37.97
CA ASP A 625 9.83 -88.47 -37.23
C ASP A 625 10.65 -87.41 -36.48
N ARG A 626 10.86 -87.63 -35.18
CA ARG A 626 11.86 -86.87 -34.41
C ARG A 626 13.23 -87.43 -34.81
N GLU A 627 14.01 -86.70 -35.60
CA GLU A 627 15.42 -87.06 -35.84
C GLU A 627 16.22 -86.76 -34.57
N ILE A 628 16.38 -87.77 -33.72
CA ILE A 628 17.27 -87.74 -32.55
C ILE A 628 18.70 -87.97 -33.05
N CYS A 629 19.59 -87.01 -32.84
CA CYS A 629 20.95 -86.99 -33.38
C CYS A 629 22.03 -87.32 -32.35
N TYR A 630 21.70 -87.23 -31.06
CA TYR A 630 22.61 -87.42 -29.92
C TYR A 630 21.93 -88.24 -28.82
N ASP A 631 22.72 -89.01 -28.07
CA ASP A 631 22.21 -89.83 -26.95
C ASP A 631 21.97 -88.94 -25.73
N ALA A 632 22.86 -87.97 -25.47
CA ALA A 632 22.63 -86.97 -24.44
C ALA A 632 23.26 -85.61 -24.74
N TYR A 633 22.59 -84.56 -24.29
CA TYR A 633 23.12 -83.20 -24.22
C TYR A 633 23.67 -82.90 -22.82
N VAL A 634 24.86 -82.31 -22.73
CA VAL A 634 25.52 -82.01 -21.44
C VAL A 634 25.55 -80.51 -21.19
N SER A 635 24.96 -80.11 -20.06
CA SER A 635 24.94 -78.74 -19.56
C SER A 635 25.85 -78.61 -18.34
N TYR A 636 26.90 -77.79 -18.46
CA TYR A 636 27.91 -77.57 -17.42
C TYR A 636 28.38 -76.11 -17.42
N SER A 637 29.13 -75.70 -16.40
CA SER A 637 29.71 -74.36 -16.34
C SER A 637 31.09 -74.37 -16.98
N GLU A 638 31.45 -73.30 -17.71
CA GLU A 638 32.74 -73.19 -18.39
C GLU A 638 33.94 -73.41 -17.45
N ARG A 639 33.79 -73.10 -16.15
CA ARG A 639 34.83 -73.31 -15.14
C ARG A 639 35.06 -74.78 -14.79
N ASP A 640 34.10 -75.64 -15.08
CA ASP A 640 34.14 -77.08 -14.85
C ASP A 640 34.49 -77.85 -16.14
N SER A 641 34.84 -77.13 -17.22
CA SER A 641 35.14 -77.70 -18.54
C SER A 641 36.26 -78.73 -18.51
N GLU A 642 37.26 -78.56 -17.65
CA GLU A 642 38.39 -79.49 -17.54
C GLU A 642 37.94 -80.90 -17.14
N TRP A 643 37.00 -81.02 -16.19
CA TRP A 643 36.45 -82.31 -15.76
C TRP A 643 35.59 -82.96 -16.86
N VAL A 644 34.80 -82.16 -17.56
CA VAL A 644 33.91 -82.65 -18.63
C VAL A 644 34.71 -83.13 -19.84
N GLU A 645 35.65 -82.30 -20.32
CA GLU A 645 36.37 -82.54 -21.56
C GLU A 645 37.47 -83.59 -21.41
N ASN A 646 38.19 -83.60 -20.29
CA ASN A 646 39.34 -84.49 -20.11
C ASN A 646 38.99 -85.82 -19.42
N MET A 647 37.88 -85.88 -18.69
CA MET A 647 37.50 -87.09 -17.94
C MET A 647 36.17 -87.68 -18.40
N MET A 648 35.10 -86.90 -18.44
CA MET A 648 33.76 -87.44 -18.77
C MET A 648 33.61 -87.85 -20.24
N LEU A 649 33.93 -86.94 -21.17
CA LEU A 649 33.76 -87.20 -22.61
C LEU A 649 34.59 -88.39 -23.10
N PRO A 650 35.89 -88.55 -22.76
CA PRO A 650 36.65 -89.71 -23.20
C PRO A 650 36.12 -91.04 -22.66
N LEU A 651 35.52 -91.07 -21.45
CA LEU A 651 34.96 -92.28 -20.84
C LEU A 651 33.59 -92.68 -21.40
N LEU A 652 32.80 -91.72 -21.90
CA LEU A 652 31.48 -91.95 -22.49
C LEU A 652 31.55 -92.15 -24.01
N GLU A 653 32.34 -91.37 -24.74
CA GLU A 653 32.46 -91.48 -26.20
C GLU A 653 33.34 -92.66 -26.64
N ASN A 654 34.32 -93.08 -25.84
CA ASN A 654 35.14 -94.27 -26.13
C ASN A 654 34.70 -95.53 -25.38
N GLY A 655 33.55 -95.49 -24.69
CA GLY A 655 32.96 -96.66 -24.04
C GLY A 655 32.39 -97.67 -25.04
N ASP A 656 32.00 -98.86 -24.55
CA ASP A 656 31.26 -99.86 -25.34
C ASP A 656 29.89 -100.11 -24.67
N PRO A 657 28.76 -99.71 -25.28
CA PRO A 657 28.64 -98.95 -26.53
C PRO A 657 29.06 -97.47 -26.38
N PRO A 658 29.54 -96.80 -27.45
CA PRO A 658 29.94 -95.39 -27.40
C PRO A 658 28.71 -94.48 -27.45
N PHE A 659 28.63 -93.52 -26.52
CA PHE A 659 27.56 -92.53 -26.50
C PHE A 659 27.93 -91.30 -27.33
N LYS A 660 26.99 -90.79 -28.13
CA LYS A 660 27.17 -89.57 -28.90
C LYS A 660 26.65 -88.38 -28.10
N ILE A 661 27.60 -87.59 -27.56
CA ILE A 661 27.30 -86.51 -26.62
C ILE A 661 27.32 -85.14 -27.32
N CYS A 662 26.29 -84.33 -27.12
CA CYS A 662 26.21 -82.95 -27.58
C CYS A 662 26.68 -82.00 -26.47
N PHE A 663 27.59 -81.06 -26.77
CA PHE A 663 27.97 -80.01 -25.83
C PHE A 663 28.39 -78.69 -26.50
N HIS A 664 28.30 -77.60 -25.72
CA HIS A 664 28.21 -76.26 -26.27
C HIS A 664 29.46 -75.74 -27.02
N LYS A 665 30.68 -76.21 -26.70
CA LYS A 665 31.89 -75.73 -27.40
C LYS A 665 32.09 -76.34 -28.79
N ARG A 666 31.54 -77.55 -29.02
CA ARG A 666 31.75 -78.30 -30.26
C ARG A 666 30.56 -78.22 -31.21
N ASP A 667 29.35 -78.33 -30.68
CA ASP A 667 28.15 -78.61 -31.49
C ASP A 667 27.23 -77.40 -31.70
N PHE A 668 27.49 -76.25 -31.05
CA PHE A 668 26.65 -75.06 -31.21
C PHE A 668 26.92 -74.35 -32.54
N VAL A 669 25.84 -73.94 -33.21
CA VAL A 669 25.91 -73.27 -34.52
C VAL A 669 26.16 -71.77 -34.32
N PRO A 670 27.26 -71.20 -34.87
CA PRO A 670 27.54 -69.77 -34.78
C PRO A 670 26.45 -68.94 -35.48
N GLY A 671 25.96 -67.87 -34.84
CA GLY A 671 24.96 -66.95 -35.40
C GLY A 671 23.52 -67.18 -34.92
N LYS A 672 23.23 -68.29 -34.24
CA LYS A 672 22.00 -68.46 -33.43
C LYS A 672 22.19 -67.89 -32.03
N THR A 673 21.09 -67.54 -31.35
CA THR A 673 21.18 -67.18 -29.93
C THR A 673 21.64 -68.40 -29.13
N ILE A 674 22.35 -68.16 -28.01
CA ILE A 674 22.81 -69.25 -27.13
C ILE A 674 21.60 -70.09 -26.68
N ILE A 675 20.45 -69.46 -26.43
CA ILE A 675 19.21 -70.10 -26.00
C ILE A 675 18.65 -71.04 -27.06
N ASP A 676 18.54 -70.58 -28.32
CA ASP A 676 18.03 -71.41 -29.42
C ASP A 676 18.93 -72.63 -29.67
N ASN A 677 20.25 -72.47 -29.60
CA ASN A 677 21.19 -73.58 -29.75
C ASN A 677 21.00 -74.67 -28.69
N ILE A 678 20.60 -74.29 -27.48
CA ILE A 678 20.34 -75.24 -26.40
C ILE A 678 19.01 -75.94 -26.62
N ILE A 679 17.95 -75.20 -26.99
CA ILE A 679 16.64 -75.79 -27.28
C ILE A 679 16.79 -76.83 -28.39
N ASP A 680 17.51 -76.48 -29.47
CA ASP A 680 17.78 -77.41 -30.56
C ASP A 680 18.60 -78.63 -30.10
N ALA A 681 19.65 -78.43 -29.29
CA ALA A 681 20.46 -79.52 -28.75
C ALA A 681 19.65 -80.46 -27.83
N MET A 682 18.69 -79.92 -27.09
CA MET A 682 17.80 -80.69 -26.21
C MET A 682 16.73 -81.45 -26.99
N GLU A 683 16.13 -80.84 -28.02
CA GLU A 683 15.14 -81.51 -28.88
C GLU A 683 15.76 -82.61 -29.75
N THR A 684 17.05 -82.49 -30.07
CA THR A 684 17.81 -83.47 -30.85
C THR A 684 18.55 -84.52 -30.00
N SER A 685 18.41 -84.50 -28.67
CA SER A 685 19.03 -85.46 -27.75
C SER A 685 18.01 -86.33 -27.01
N TYR A 686 18.37 -87.59 -26.69
CA TYR A 686 17.48 -88.50 -25.96
C TYR A 686 17.39 -88.17 -24.46
N LYS A 687 18.53 -87.83 -23.84
CA LYS A 687 18.64 -87.39 -22.44
C LYS A 687 19.32 -86.02 -22.34
N THR A 688 19.13 -85.34 -21.21
CA THR A 688 19.89 -84.14 -20.84
C THR A 688 20.59 -84.35 -19.49
N LEU A 689 21.91 -84.19 -19.48
CA LEU A 689 22.77 -84.32 -18.31
C LEU A 689 23.13 -82.93 -17.76
N PHE A 690 22.84 -82.68 -16.49
CA PHE A 690 23.23 -81.46 -15.80
C PHE A 690 24.36 -81.73 -14.83
N ILE A 691 25.49 -81.03 -15.00
CA ILE A 691 26.66 -81.13 -14.13
C ILE A 691 26.62 -79.94 -13.17
N LEU A 692 26.28 -80.25 -11.92
CA LEU A 692 26.07 -79.28 -10.85
C LEU A 692 27.34 -79.16 -10.00
N SER A 693 27.89 -77.95 -9.98
CA SER A 693 28.96 -77.47 -9.11
C SER A 693 28.54 -76.13 -8.46
N GLU A 694 29.31 -75.61 -7.50
CA GLU A 694 29.08 -74.27 -6.99
C GLU A 694 29.22 -73.21 -8.11
N HIS A 695 30.16 -73.43 -9.03
CA HIS A 695 30.36 -72.58 -10.21
C HIS A 695 29.17 -72.61 -11.17
N PHE A 696 28.57 -73.79 -11.38
CA PHE A 696 27.36 -73.93 -12.19
C PHE A 696 26.23 -73.07 -11.63
N VAL A 697 25.93 -73.21 -10.34
CA VAL A 697 24.82 -72.51 -9.67
C VAL A 697 25.00 -70.98 -9.66
N GLN A 698 26.25 -70.50 -9.59
CA GLN A 698 26.57 -69.07 -9.57
C GLN A 698 26.71 -68.44 -10.97
N SER A 699 26.87 -69.24 -12.02
CA SER A 699 27.07 -68.77 -13.39
C SER A 699 25.82 -68.11 -14.00
N GLU A 700 26.01 -67.26 -15.01
CA GLU A 700 24.89 -66.77 -15.85
C GLU A 700 24.16 -67.90 -16.59
N TRP A 701 24.77 -69.08 -16.68
CA TRP A 701 24.19 -70.28 -17.25
C TRP A 701 23.01 -70.82 -16.43
N CYS A 702 23.13 -70.82 -15.10
CA CYS A 702 22.02 -71.09 -14.19
C CYS A 702 20.90 -70.03 -14.30
N LYS A 703 21.19 -68.83 -14.82
CA LYS A 703 20.20 -67.75 -15.00
C LYS A 703 19.24 -68.00 -16.18
N TYR A 704 19.67 -68.75 -17.21
CA TYR A 704 18.79 -69.16 -18.32
C TYR A 704 17.72 -70.19 -17.90
N GLU A 705 17.85 -70.80 -16.71
CA GLU A 705 16.89 -71.74 -16.09
C GLU A 705 15.45 -71.20 -15.98
N LEU A 706 15.25 -69.88 -15.92
CA LEU A 706 13.90 -69.28 -15.85
C LEU A 706 13.11 -69.41 -17.15
N GLU A 707 13.77 -69.46 -18.31
CA GLU A 707 13.11 -69.69 -19.62
C GLU A 707 12.96 -71.19 -19.94
N PHE A 708 13.87 -72.06 -19.48
CA PHE A 708 13.76 -73.53 -19.65
C PHE A 708 12.59 -74.15 -18.90
N SER A 709 12.06 -73.47 -17.88
CA SER A 709 10.90 -73.93 -17.11
C SER A 709 9.61 -74.12 -17.91
N HIS A 710 9.55 -73.61 -19.16
CA HIS A 710 8.47 -73.84 -20.13
C HIS A 710 8.61 -75.15 -20.92
N PHE A 711 9.80 -75.76 -20.96
CA PHE A 711 10.01 -77.10 -21.51
C PHE A 711 9.87 -78.14 -20.40
N ARG A 712 9.09 -79.20 -20.66
CA ARG A 712 8.62 -80.26 -19.72
C ARG A 712 9.70 -81.17 -19.11
N LEU A 713 10.91 -80.66 -18.90
CA LEU A 713 12.09 -81.44 -18.48
C LEU A 713 12.13 -81.74 -16.98
N PHE A 714 11.41 -80.94 -16.17
CA PHE A 714 11.36 -81.10 -14.72
C PHE A 714 9.95 -81.39 -14.21
N ASP A 715 9.06 -81.86 -15.09
CA ASP A 715 7.77 -82.42 -14.69
C ASP A 715 8.01 -83.79 -14.05
N GLU A 716 7.35 -84.05 -12.92
CA GLU A 716 7.67 -85.13 -11.94
C GLU A 716 7.69 -86.57 -12.50
N ASN A 717 7.35 -86.80 -13.77
CA ASN A 717 7.20 -88.11 -14.40
C ASN A 717 8.04 -88.31 -15.69
N ASN A 718 9.10 -87.53 -15.93
CA ASN A 718 9.92 -87.65 -17.14
C ASN A 718 11.40 -87.96 -16.82
N ASP A 719 11.86 -89.16 -17.14
CA ASP A 719 13.25 -89.63 -16.94
C ASP A 719 14.28 -88.99 -17.90
N THR A 720 13.94 -87.84 -18.49
CA THR A 720 14.76 -87.20 -19.55
C THR A 720 15.92 -86.38 -18.99
N ALA A 721 15.92 -86.05 -17.69
CA ALA A 721 16.95 -85.23 -17.05
C ALA A 721 17.73 -86.02 -15.99
N ILE A 722 19.06 -86.04 -16.12
CA ILE A 722 19.98 -86.69 -15.19
C ILE A 722 20.80 -85.61 -14.49
N LEU A 723 20.88 -85.66 -13.16
CA LEU A 723 21.63 -84.69 -12.35
C LEU A 723 22.91 -85.33 -11.81
N VAL A 724 24.06 -84.72 -12.10
CA VAL A 724 25.39 -85.10 -11.58
C VAL A 724 25.92 -84.00 -10.68
N ILE A 725 26.31 -84.31 -9.45
CA ILE A 725 26.86 -83.36 -8.49
C ILE A 725 28.36 -83.60 -8.33
N LEU A 726 29.20 -82.65 -8.77
CA LEU A 726 30.66 -82.76 -8.72
C LEU A 726 31.23 -82.54 -7.32
N GLU A 727 30.63 -81.62 -6.57
CA GLU A 727 31.10 -81.21 -5.24
C GLU A 727 29.90 -80.95 -4.32
N PRO A 728 30.06 -81.04 -2.98
CA PRO A 728 28.96 -80.78 -2.06
C PRO A 728 28.53 -79.30 -2.11
N ILE A 729 27.35 -79.03 -2.67
CA ILE A 729 26.79 -77.67 -2.75
C ILE A 729 26.02 -77.35 -1.46
N GLU A 730 26.43 -76.29 -0.74
CA GLU A 730 25.69 -75.81 0.43
C GLU A 730 24.29 -75.27 0.06
N ARG A 731 23.30 -75.47 0.92
CA ARG A 731 21.90 -75.03 0.65
C ARG A 731 21.75 -73.51 0.53
N SER A 732 22.69 -72.75 1.10
CA SER A 732 22.75 -71.29 1.10
C SER A 732 23.21 -70.72 -0.23
N THR A 733 24.00 -71.47 -1.02
CA THR A 733 24.57 -71.00 -2.29
C THR A 733 23.62 -71.13 -3.46
N VAL A 734 22.55 -71.93 -3.36
CA VAL A 734 21.48 -72.01 -4.38
C VAL A 734 20.48 -70.85 -4.20
N PRO A 735 20.41 -69.89 -5.16
CA PRO A 735 19.48 -68.77 -5.05
C PRO A 735 18.02 -69.18 -4.87
N LYS A 736 17.27 -68.50 -3.99
CA LYS A 736 15.86 -68.81 -3.66
C LYS A 736 14.92 -68.85 -4.88
N ARG A 737 15.28 -68.22 -5.99
CA ARG A 737 14.55 -68.23 -7.27
C ARG A 737 14.51 -69.62 -7.95
N PHE A 738 15.43 -70.52 -7.64
CA PHE A 738 15.53 -71.86 -8.24
C PHE A 738 14.80 -72.92 -7.41
N ALA A 739 13.49 -72.71 -7.23
CA ALA A 739 12.67 -73.53 -6.34
C ALA A 739 12.48 -74.98 -6.87
N LYS A 740 12.43 -75.18 -8.20
CA LYS A 740 12.28 -76.52 -8.81
C LYS A 740 13.56 -77.35 -8.69
N LEU A 741 14.73 -76.78 -9.02
CA LEU A 741 16.02 -77.45 -8.82
C LEU A 741 16.25 -77.83 -7.36
N ARG A 742 15.93 -76.91 -6.43
CA ARG A 742 15.99 -77.19 -4.99
C ARG A 742 15.03 -78.30 -4.55
N LYS A 743 13.87 -78.46 -5.22
CA LYS A 743 12.94 -79.58 -4.97
C LYS A 743 13.54 -80.91 -5.45
N LEU A 744 14.16 -80.93 -6.63
CA LEU A 744 14.80 -82.12 -7.22
C LEU A 744 16.08 -82.56 -6.50
N MET A 745 16.90 -81.64 -6.02
CA MET A 745 18.04 -81.97 -5.16
C MET A 745 17.59 -82.63 -3.83
N ASN A 746 16.35 -82.39 -3.39
CA ASN A 746 15.80 -83.03 -2.18
C ASN A 746 15.19 -84.41 -2.44
N THR A 747 14.93 -84.82 -3.69
CA THR A 747 14.32 -86.12 -4.02
C THR A 747 15.32 -87.28 -4.14
N LYS A 748 16.60 -87.06 -3.81
CA LYS A 748 17.70 -88.06 -3.83
C LYS A 748 17.95 -88.76 -5.17
N THR A 749 17.39 -88.25 -6.27
CA THR A 749 17.57 -88.75 -7.64
C THR A 749 18.70 -87.99 -8.35
N TYR A 750 19.93 -88.14 -7.88
CA TYR A 750 21.13 -87.56 -8.50
C TYR A 750 22.34 -88.49 -8.29
N LEU A 751 23.32 -88.40 -9.19
CA LEU A 751 24.60 -89.10 -9.08
C LEU A 751 25.63 -88.14 -8.47
N LYS A 752 26.33 -88.57 -7.42
CA LYS A 752 27.36 -87.75 -6.77
C LYS A 752 28.74 -88.26 -7.16
N TRP A 753 29.63 -87.35 -7.55
CA TRP A 753 31.03 -87.66 -7.80
C TRP A 753 31.76 -88.04 -6.49
N PRO A 754 32.33 -89.25 -6.38
CA PRO A 754 33.01 -89.68 -5.17
C PRO A 754 34.50 -89.28 -5.16
N THR A 755 35.02 -89.02 -3.95
CA THR A 755 36.43 -88.64 -3.74
C THR A 755 37.39 -89.83 -3.69
N GLU A 756 36.89 -91.05 -3.46
CA GLU A 756 37.70 -92.27 -3.42
C GLU A 756 37.69 -92.98 -4.79
N GLU A 757 38.85 -93.42 -5.27
CA GLU A 757 39.00 -94.03 -6.61
C GLU A 757 38.17 -95.32 -6.78
N GLU A 758 38.00 -96.12 -5.72
CA GLU A 758 37.21 -97.37 -5.76
C GLU A 758 35.70 -97.12 -6.00
N GLU A 759 35.18 -95.95 -5.59
CA GLU A 759 33.77 -95.59 -5.78
C GLU A 759 33.51 -94.93 -7.15
N GLN A 760 34.56 -94.45 -7.83
CA GLN A 760 34.42 -93.78 -9.14
C GLN A 760 33.99 -94.76 -10.24
N GLU A 761 34.43 -96.02 -10.20
CA GLU A 761 33.97 -97.05 -11.15
C GLU A 761 32.46 -97.30 -11.04
N VAL A 762 31.94 -97.29 -9.81
CA VAL A 762 30.49 -97.45 -9.54
C VAL A 762 29.72 -96.22 -10.06
N PHE A 763 30.25 -95.02 -9.88
CA PHE A 763 29.65 -93.80 -10.44
C PHE A 763 29.53 -93.87 -11.97
N TRP A 764 30.58 -94.26 -12.68
CA TRP A 764 30.56 -94.35 -14.14
C TRP A 764 29.61 -95.43 -14.65
N THR A 765 29.50 -96.55 -13.94
CA THR A 765 28.53 -97.61 -14.27
C THR A 765 27.10 -97.10 -14.14
N ASN A 766 26.77 -96.46 -13.03
CA ASN A 766 25.43 -95.89 -12.80
C ASN A 766 25.09 -94.77 -13.79
N LEU A 767 26.06 -93.97 -14.21
CA LEU A 767 25.85 -92.92 -15.20
C LEU A 767 25.56 -93.52 -16.59
N LYS A 768 26.26 -94.60 -16.97
CA LYS A 768 26.01 -95.31 -18.24
C LYS A 768 24.69 -96.06 -18.25
N GLU A 769 24.18 -96.53 -17.11
CA GLU A 769 22.84 -97.13 -17.02
C GLU A 769 21.71 -96.08 -17.08
N ALA A 770 21.98 -94.85 -16.63
CA ALA A 770 20.99 -93.77 -16.65
C ALA A 770 20.84 -93.13 -18.04
N LEU A 771 21.91 -93.13 -18.83
CA LEU A 771 21.98 -92.66 -20.22
C LEU A 771 21.43 -93.72 -21.17
#